data_AF-F4A0V9-F1
#
_entry.id   AF-F4A0V9-F1
#
_cell.length_a   1.000
_cell.length_b   1.000
_cell.length_c   1.000
_cell.angle_alpha   90.00
_cell.angle_beta   90.00
_cell.angle_gamma   90.00
#
_symmetry.space_group_name_H-M   'P 1'
#
loop_
_entity.id
_entity.type
_entity.pdbx_description
1 polymer ?
#
loop_
_entity_poly.entity_id
_entity_poly.type
_entity_poly.pdbx_seq_one_letter_code
_entity_poly.pdbx_strand_id
1 'polypeptide(L)'
;MIKTRIGPINITFNKRSISTNTFSDWLMNGNRAASGVTVNENTALTSTAVFSAVDILSRTLASLPLPVYRRLQGGGKEKAIDHPLYPVLHDLANPEMTSFEFRQALMGHLCLWGNAYAEIERNNAGQVIALWPLRPDRMTVKRDNQGLLYIYQLPSGGQAGLRAPNIMHIRGLSSDGIIGYSPIKMAKEAIGLALATEEFGARFFGNGSNPGGVLQHPGKLSEGAAERLKKSWEDMHQGLSQSHRVAILEEGMTWQQVGIPPEDAQFLETRKFQVSEIARIFHVPPHMLGDLERATFSNIEEQSIEFVVHTMRPWLVCWEQTMKRDLFTPAEGQIYFAEFLVDGLLRGDIQSRYQAYAIGRQNGWLSADDIRELENMNPLPDSQGKVYLIPLNMVPADTVTQQSQQTQSQEQVEGRSVTWQSENEINPLYAVRAANIRKSISNSYKRIFADAALRCIKREEADIMRQARKAFGSRNDALFDSWLSDFYDGHKQFITDVMTPVFVSYGEATQAAAAEEVGGKVGVSSDLRKFIDDYTAVYVLRHVGKSIAGIRKALEDAISAGQDRTEALQNVFDDWRANRPQLIAQEEAVRAGNAFTLETYKENGVTKVRWVNTGDTCPYCRKLNGKVVGINKPYIAKGEVFEAEDEEVNGNLTGEQRTKKKRPPLTLGHDVKHPPAHEGCDCYITAERENIANNTANSIINKEKVYNVEQKLKSYSLNMSHPSGKNKAIAFERALGYNISNYQTLIEQIYQGIDQYPAVYKGTDQYGDKYEIVMDITGNNGKTAKVKTAWRIENDGKIRMVSAYVDKTKNQTV
;
A
#
# COMPACT_ATOMS: atom_id res chain seq x y z
N MET A 1 -39.91 6.36 38.43
CA MET A 1 -40.59 7.41 39.24
C MET A 1 -39.93 8.74 38.95
N ILE A 2 -40.56 9.57 38.11
CA ILE A 2 -40.05 10.89 37.72
C ILE A 2 -40.62 11.91 38.71
N LYS A 3 -39.75 12.63 39.44
CA LYS A 3 -40.12 13.82 40.21
C LYS A 3 -39.23 15.01 39.79
N THR A 4 -39.83 15.86 38.96
CA THR A 4 -39.73 17.33 38.90
C THR A 4 -38.48 18.02 39.45
N ARG A 5 -37.82 18.81 38.60
CA ARG A 5 -37.44 20.21 38.86
C ARG A 5 -36.97 20.89 37.57
N ILE A 6 -37.71 21.88 37.09
CA ILE A 6 -37.28 23.21 36.60
C ILE A 6 -38.59 23.98 36.28
N GLY A 7 -38.80 25.10 36.95
CA GLY A 7 -40.00 25.93 36.81
C GLY A 7 -39.95 26.86 35.59
N PRO A 8 -41.11 27.38 35.11
CA PRO A 8 -41.18 28.21 33.92
C PRO A 8 -40.70 29.65 34.20
N ILE A 9 -39.84 30.17 33.34
CA ILE A 9 -39.52 31.60 33.27
C ILE A 9 -40.42 32.21 32.19
N ASN A 10 -41.34 33.09 32.59
CA ASN A 10 -42.20 33.85 31.69
C ASN A 10 -41.41 34.99 31.05
N ILE A 11 -41.26 34.96 29.72
CA ILE A 11 -40.80 36.11 28.93
C ILE A 11 -41.93 36.50 27.96
N THR A 12 -42.58 37.62 28.24
CA THR A 12 -43.58 38.25 27.37
C THR A 12 -42.92 38.85 26.14
N PHE A 13 -43.24 38.34 24.95
CA PHE A 13 -42.98 39.01 23.68
C PHE A 13 -44.30 39.48 23.04
N ASN A 14 -44.30 40.75 22.66
CA ASN A 14 -45.41 41.49 22.08
C ASN A 14 -45.84 40.87 20.74
N LYS A 15 -47.12 40.48 20.62
CA LYS A 15 -47.68 39.91 19.38
C LYS A 15 -47.86 41.01 18.34
N ARG A 16 -47.05 40.99 17.27
CA ARG A 16 -47.47 41.49 15.95
C ARG A 16 -47.77 40.29 15.06
N SER A 17 -49.03 40.15 14.69
CA SER A 17 -49.53 39.12 13.79
C SER A 17 -49.07 39.39 12.36
N ILE A 18 -48.24 38.51 11.82
CA ILE A 18 -48.01 38.37 10.38
C ILE A 18 -48.77 37.10 9.95
N SER A 19 -49.53 37.21 8.87
CA SER A 19 -50.46 36.20 8.35
C SER A 19 -49.81 34.83 8.15
N THR A 20 -50.48 33.79 8.65
CA THR A 20 -49.98 32.42 8.80
C THR A 20 -50.09 31.54 7.55
N ASN A 21 -50.41 32.08 6.36
CA ASN A 21 -50.68 31.24 5.19
C ASN A 21 -49.67 31.35 4.04
N THR A 22 -48.60 32.14 4.15
CA THR A 22 -47.56 32.24 3.09
C THR A 22 -46.21 31.67 3.52
N PHE A 23 -45.94 31.59 4.83
CA PHE A 23 -44.67 31.10 5.38
C PHE A 23 -44.59 29.57 5.46
N SER A 24 -45.72 28.88 5.72
CA SER A 24 -45.81 27.41 5.71
C SER A 24 -45.63 26.84 4.31
N ASP A 25 -46.19 27.49 3.28
CA ASP A 25 -46.03 27.09 1.88
C ASP A 25 -44.59 27.27 1.39
N TRP A 26 -43.87 28.29 1.87
CA TRP A 26 -42.45 28.50 1.55
C TRP A 26 -41.53 27.47 2.22
N LEU A 27 -41.82 27.09 3.47
CA LEU A 27 -41.02 26.11 4.24
C LEU A 27 -41.23 24.66 3.73
N MET A 28 -42.41 24.37 3.17
CA MET A 28 -42.73 23.06 2.57
C MET A 28 -42.29 22.96 1.09
N ASN A 29 -42.29 24.06 0.32
CA ASN A 29 -41.84 24.05 -1.08
C ASN A 29 -40.32 24.18 -1.28
N GLY A 30 -39.54 24.55 -0.25
CA GLY A 30 -38.08 24.69 -0.36
C GLY A 30 -37.27 23.38 -0.43
N ASN A 31 -37.89 22.25 -0.08
CA ASN A 31 -37.22 20.93 0.03
C ASN A 31 -37.46 19.99 -1.16
N ARG A 32 -38.09 20.45 -2.24
CA ARG A 32 -38.16 19.69 -3.49
C ARG A 32 -36.85 19.89 -4.27
N ALA A 33 -36.25 18.78 -4.69
CA ALA A 33 -35.21 18.79 -5.71
C ALA A 33 -35.83 19.15 -7.06
N ALA A 34 -35.02 19.61 -8.01
CA ALA A 34 -35.45 19.88 -9.38
C ALA A 34 -36.01 18.62 -10.07
N SER A 35 -35.64 17.42 -9.61
CA SER A 35 -36.24 16.14 -10.03
C SER A 35 -37.69 15.94 -9.57
N GLY A 36 -38.23 16.82 -8.72
CA GLY A 36 -39.58 16.74 -8.17
C GLY A 36 -39.70 15.91 -6.88
N VAL A 37 -38.65 15.17 -6.50
CA VAL A 37 -38.59 14.38 -5.26
C VAL A 37 -38.34 15.29 -4.06
N THR A 38 -39.01 15.01 -2.93
CA THR A 38 -38.78 15.75 -1.68
C THR A 38 -37.61 15.15 -0.91
N VAL A 39 -36.57 15.94 -0.71
CA VAL A 39 -35.33 15.51 -0.03
C VAL A 39 -35.26 16.16 1.35
N ASN A 40 -35.22 15.33 2.38
CA ASN A 40 -34.94 15.68 3.77
C ASN A 40 -34.12 14.56 4.41
N GLU A 41 -33.75 14.70 5.68
CA GLU A 41 -32.86 13.76 6.35
C GLU A 41 -33.44 12.33 6.44
N ASN A 42 -34.77 12.19 6.57
CA ASN A 42 -35.41 10.88 6.59
C ASN A 42 -35.51 10.27 5.19
N THR A 43 -35.89 11.04 4.17
CA THR A 43 -35.98 10.54 2.79
C THR A 43 -34.60 10.31 2.18
N ALA A 44 -33.58 11.07 2.57
CA ALA A 44 -32.21 10.84 2.13
C ALA A 44 -31.69 9.49 2.64
N LEU A 45 -32.01 9.09 3.87
CA LEU A 45 -31.63 7.79 4.42
C LEU A 45 -32.28 6.59 3.70
N THR A 46 -33.32 6.78 2.88
CA THR A 46 -33.84 5.68 2.05
C THR A 46 -32.93 5.38 0.87
N SER A 47 -32.03 6.30 0.49
CA SER A 47 -30.95 6.01 -0.45
C SER A 47 -29.89 5.15 0.24
N THR A 48 -29.61 3.99 -0.33
CA THR A 48 -28.64 3.04 0.21
C THR A 48 -27.22 3.63 0.29
N ALA A 49 -26.83 4.46 -0.67
CA ALA A 49 -25.52 5.13 -0.66
C ALA A 49 -25.41 6.14 0.50
N VAL A 50 -26.45 6.94 0.75
CA VAL A 50 -26.48 7.89 1.88
C VAL A 50 -26.47 7.14 3.21
N PHE A 51 -27.32 6.12 3.35
CA PHE A 51 -27.38 5.30 4.55
C PHE A 51 -26.01 4.67 4.87
N SER A 52 -25.39 4.02 3.87
CA SER A 52 -24.07 3.39 4.04
C SER A 52 -22.99 4.40 4.40
N ALA A 53 -22.96 5.58 3.78
CA ALA A 53 -21.98 6.62 4.10
C ALA A 53 -22.13 7.13 5.55
N VAL A 54 -23.37 7.40 5.98
CA VAL A 54 -23.67 7.82 7.36
C VAL A 54 -23.31 6.71 8.35
N ASP A 55 -23.64 5.46 8.04
CA ASP A 55 -23.36 4.30 8.89
C ASP A 55 -21.85 4.07 9.05
N ILE A 56 -21.08 4.11 7.94
CA ILE A 56 -19.61 3.97 7.97
C ILE A 56 -19.00 5.06 8.85
N LEU A 57 -19.28 6.34 8.60
CA LEU A 57 -18.70 7.43 9.37
C LEU A 57 -19.06 7.35 10.86
N SER A 58 -20.34 7.08 11.17
CA SER A 58 -20.83 7.03 12.53
C SER A 58 -20.31 5.83 13.31
N ARG A 59 -20.28 4.63 12.72
CA ARG A 59 -19.75 3.41 13.35
C ARG A 59 -18.23 3.45 13.49
N THR A 60 -17.52 3.96 12.49
CA THR A 60 -16.06 4.10 12.58
C THR A 60 -15.68 5.03 13.72
N LEU A 61 -16.34 6.18 13.87
CA LEU A 61 -16.08 7.07 15.03
C LEU A 61 -16.48 6.42 16.35
N ALA A 62 -17.67 5.80 16.41
CA ALA A 62 -18.19 5.23 17.64
C ALA A 62 -17.33 4.05 18.16
N SER A 63 -16.73 3.27 17.26
CA SER A 63 -15.89 2.11 17.61
C SER A 63 -14.53 2.48 18.20
N LEU A 64 -14.07 3.73 18.03
CA LEU A 64 -12.80 4.18 18.57
C LEU A 64 -12.87 4.35 20.10
N PRO A 65 -11.89 3.84 20.85
CA PRO A 65 -11.77 4.12 22.27
C PRO A 65 -11.59 5.62 22.51
N LEU A 66 -12.36 6.16 23.47
CA LEU A 66 -12.31 7.57 23.88
C LEU A 66 -12.05 7.69 25.40
N PRO A 67 -10.85 7.30 25.87
CA PRO A 67 -10.48 7.47 27.27
C PRO A 67 -10.23 8.94 27.63
N VAL A 68 -10.51 9.28 28.89
CA VAL A 68 -10.05 10.53 29.49
C VAL A 68 -8.64 10.33 30.04
N TYR A 69 -7.76 11.27 29.76
CA TYR A 69 -6.36 11.30 30.19
C TYR A 69 -6.09 12.45 31.16
N ARG A 70 -5.13 12.25 32.06
CA ARG A 70 -4.49 13.26 32.91
C ARG A 70 -3.07 13.52 32.40
N ARG A 71 -2.69 14.79 32.26
CA ARG A 71 -1.33 15.24 31.91
C ARG A 71 -0.43 15.13 33.13
N LEU A 72 0.76 14.55 32.94
CA LEU A 72 1.76 14.38 34.00
C LEU A 72 2.71 15.57 34.08
N GLN A 73 3.19 15.90 35.28
CA GLN A 73 4.25 16.88 35.45
C GLN A 73 5.56 16.32 34.88
N GLY A 74 6.16 17.01 33.90
CA GLY A 74 7.40 16.58 33.23
C GLY A 74 7.23 16.01 31.81
N GLY A 75 5.98 15.88 31.34
CA GLY A 75 5.60 15.31 30.05
C GLY A 75 4.88 13.96 30.19
N GLY A 76 4.04 13.60 29.21
CA GLY A 76 3.27 12.34 29.23
C GLY A 76 1.83 12.46 29.72
N LYS A 77 1.14 11.31 29.75
CA LYS A 77 -0.28 11.19 30.13
C LYS A 77 -0.70 9.83 30.65
N GLU A 78 -1.60 9.80 31.62
CA GLU A 78 -2.18 8.56 32.14
C GLU A 78 -3.70 8.55 32.04
N LYS A 79 -4.31 7.36 31.96
CA LYS A 79 -5.78 7.27 31.92
C LYS A 79 -6.35 7.71 33.26
N ALA A 80 -7.21 8.72 33.22
CA ALA A 80 -7.89 9.27 34.40
C ALA A 80 -9.18 8.48 34.66
N ILE A 81 -9.06 7.21 35.03
CA ILE A 81 -10.19 6.31 35.31
C ILE A 81 -11.05 6.77 36.50
N ASP A 82 -10.45 7.58 37.37
CA ASP A 82 -11.05 8.21 38.55
C ASP A 82 -11.85 9.48 38.21
N HIS A 83 -11.70 10.02 37.00
CA HIS A 83 -12.41 11.23 36.58
C HIS A 83 -13.90 10.93 36.30
N PRO A 84 -14.87 11.74 36.80
CA PRO A 84 -16.30 11.48 36.62
C PRO A 84 -16.75 11.35 35.16
N LEU A 85 -16.10 12.07 34.25
CA LEU A 85 -16.39 12.03 32.81
C LEU A 85 -15.89 10.74 32.12
N TYR A 86 -14.95 10.00 32.72
CA TYR A 86 -14.41 8.76 32.14
C TYR A 86 -15.50 7.73 31.84
N PRO A 87 -16.32 7.29 32.81
CA PRO A 87 -17.39 6.32 32.53
C PRO A 87 -18.46 6.86 31.57
N VAL A 88 -18.67 8.18 31.52
CA VAL A 88 -19.63 8.81 30.58
C VAL A 88 -19.17 8.68 29.13
N LEU A 89 -17.88 8.92 28.87
CA LEU A 89 -17.30 8.83 27.52
C LEU A 89 -16.83 7.42 27.15
N HIS A 90 -16.62 6.54 28.12
CA HIS A 90 -16.14 5.17 27.89
C HIS A 90 -17.27 4.13 27.89
N ASP A 91 -18.14 4.14 28.91
CA ASP A 91 -19.11 3.06 29.15
C ASP A 91 -20.53 3.44 28.71
N LEU A 92 -21.13 4.40 29.41
CA LEU A 92 -22.54 4.79 29.30
C LEU A 92 -22.64 6.31 29.24
N ALA A 93 -23.06 6.86 28.10
CA ALA A 93 -23.26 8.29 27.96
C ALA A 93 -24.39 8.79 28.88
N ASN A 94 -25.40 7.96 29.09
CA ASN A 94 -26.50 8.19 30.02
C ASN A 94 -27.08 6.81 30.43
N PRO A 95 -28.03 6.74 31.38
CA PRO A 95 -28.61 5.46 31.81
C PRO A 95 -29.33 4.64 30.73
N GLU A 96 -29.65 5.24 29.58
CA GLU A 96 -30.41 4.63 28.49
C GLU A 96 -29.54 4.24 27.29
N MET A 97 -28.33 4.80 27.18
CA MET A 97 -27.47 4.66 26.00
C MET A 97 -26.02 4.38 26.38
N THR A 98 -25.45 3.37 25.72
CA THR A 98 -24.00 3.15 25.73
C THR A 98 -23.27 4.32 25.09
N SER A 99 -22.00 4.50 25.46
CA SER A 99 -21.20 5.58 24.86
C SER A 99 -21.01 5.39 23.36
N PHE A 100 -20.98 4.13 22.87
CA PHE A 100 -20.99 3.81 21.44
C PHE A 100 -22.26 4.34 20.75
N GLU A 101 -23.45 3.99 21.26
CA GLU A 101 -24.73 4.40 20.65
C GLU A 101 -24.88 5.92 20.63
N PHE A 102 -24.46 6.59 21.71
CA PHE A 102 -24.46 8.05 21.78
C PHE A 102 -23.56 8.67 20.71
N ARG A 103 -22.31 8.21 20.60
CA ARG A 103 -21.37 8.71 19.58
C ARG A 103 -21.85 8.45 18.17
N GLN A 104 -22.41 7.27 17.92
CA GLN A 104 -22.99 6.91 16.62
C GLN A 104 -24.15 7.85 16.27
N ALA A 105 -25.08 8.08 17.21
CA ALA A 105 -26.23 8.96 17.01
C ALA A 105 -25.81 10.40 16.71
N LEU A 106 -24.89 10.98 17.49
CA LEU A 106 -24.40 12.34 17.27
C LEU A 106 -23.61 12.47 15.97
N MET A 107 -22.80 11.47 15.60
CA MET A 107 -22.10 11.51 14.32
C MET A 107 -23.10 11.42 13.15
N GLY A 108 -24.13 10.58 13.27
CA GLY A 108 -25.25 10.57 12.33
C GLY A 108 -25.95 11.93 12.25
N HIS A 109 -26.13 12.61 13.38
CA HIS A 109 -26.69 13.97 13.41
C HIS A 109 -25.82 14.97 12.63
N LEU A 110 -24.49 14.89 12.75
CA LEU A 110 -23.56 15.71 11.96
C LEU A 110 -23.65 15.42 10.47
N CYS A 111 -23.69 14.16 10.07
CA CYS A 111 -23.79 13.78 8.66
C CYS A 111 -25.11 14.24 8.01
N LEU A 112 -26.21 14.26 8.75
CA LEU A 112 -27.53 14.59 8.22
C LEU A 112 -27.87 16.09 8.32
N TRP A 113 -27.69 16.70 9.50
CA TRP A 113 -28.08 18.09 9.78
C TRP A 113 -26.88 19.05 9.85
N GLY A 114 -25.64 18.56 9.75
CA GLY A 114 -24.43 19.38 9.92
C GLY A 114 -24.16 19.82 11.36
N ASN A 115 -25.01 19.40 12.30
CA ASN A 115 -24.99 19.83 13.68
C ASN A 115 -25.38 18.67 14.59
N ALA A 116 -24.67 18.52 15.71
CA ALA A 116 -25.01 17.59 16.76
C ALA A 116 -25.05 18.28 18.11
N TYR A 117 -26.06 17.94 18.90
CA TYR A 117 -26.33 18.56 20.18
C TYR A 117 -26.47 17.48 21.24
N ALA A 118 -25.90 17.72 22.41
CA ALA A 118 -26.21 16.96 23.62
C ALA A 118 -26.43 17.91 24.80
N GLU A 119 -27.47 17.65 25.57
CA GLU A 119 -27.63 18.27 26.88
C GLU A 119 -26.63 17.66 27.85
N ILE A 120 -25.96 18.52 28.61
CA ILE A 120 -24.95 18.16 29.61
C ILE A 120 -25.63 18.14 30.97
N GLU A 121 -25.80 16.95 31.55
CA GLU A 121 -26.30 16.81 32.90
C GLU A 121 -25.14 16.85 33.89
N ARG A 122 -25.23 17.74 34.88
CA ARG A 122 -24.22 17.93 35.92
C ARG A 122 -24.81 17.67 37.30
N ASN A 123 -24.00 17.07 38.18
CA ASN A 123 -24.36 16.92 39.59
C ASN A 123 -24.22 18.26 40.35
N ASN A 124 -24.58 18.28 41.64
CA ASN A 124 -24.48 19.48 42.48
C ASN A 124 -23.05 20.02 42.65
N ALA A 125 -22.02 19.21 42.39
CA ALA A 125 -20.62 19.61 42.39
C ALA A 125 -20.15 20.15 41.02
N GLY A 126 -21.06 20.25 40.04
CA GLY A 126 -20.76 20.73 38.68
C GLY A 126 -20.12 19.69 37.76
N GLN A 127 -19.95 18.44 38.21
CA GLN A 127 -19.33 17.37 37.43
C GLN A 127 -20.33 16.80 36.43
N VAL A 128 -19.89 16.54 35.20
CA VAL A 128 -20.73 15.90 34.17
C VAL A 128 -20.98 14.45 34.54
N ILE A 129 -22.26 14.07 34.59
CA ILE A 129 -22.70 12.71 34.95
C ILE A 129 -23.47 12.00 33.84
N ALA A 130 -24.02 12.74 32.88
CA ALA A 130 -24.67 12.19 31.70
C ALA A 130 -24.69 13.18 30.53
N LEU A 131 -24.80 12.63 29.32
CA LEU A 131 -24.97 13.34 28.06
C LEU A 131 -26.22 12.82 27.35
N TRP A 132 -27.16 13.71 27.06
CA TRP A 132 -28.44 13.36 26.44
C TRP A 132 -28.49 13.88 25.00
N PRO A 133 -28.61 13.01 23.99
CA PRO A 133 -28.63 13.47 22.61
C PRO A 133 -29.90 14.28 22.33
N LEU A 134 -29.74 15.47 21.75
CA LEU A 134 -30.84 16.32 21.33
C LEU A 134 -30.94 16.32 19.80
N ARG A 135 -32.16 16.13 19.31
CA ARG A 135 -32.45 16.07 17.88
C ARG A 135 -32.25 17.44 17.20
N PRO A 136 -31.41 17.55 16.15
CA PRO A 136 -31.12 18.84 15.51
C PRO A 136 -32.33 19.53 14.87
N ASP A 137 -33.27 18.76 14.31
CA ASP A 137 -34.51 19.27 13.70
C ASP A 137 -35.44 19.97 14.70
N ARG A 138 -35.21 19.76 16.00
CA ARG A 138 -35.97 20.38 17.09
C ARG A 138 -35.19 21.49 17.80
N MET A 139 -33.99 21.82 17.32
CA MET A 139 -33.11 22.82 17.91
C MET A 139 -33.15 24.12 17.12
N THR A 140 -33.25 25.24 17.81
CA THR A 140 -33.04 26.58 17.25
C THR A 140 -31.98 27.31 18.07
N VAL A 141 -30.93 27.79 17.41
CA VAL A 141 -29.84 28.52 18.07
C VAL A 141 -29.99 30.01 17.79
N LYS A 142 -29.93 30.83 18.84
CA LYS A 142 -29.90 32.30 18.76
C LYS A 142 -28.68 32.83 19.48
N ARG A 143 -28.24 34.02 19.10
CA ARG A 143 -27.20 34.76 19.82
C ARG A 143 -27.80 36.04 20.38
N ASP A 144 -27.56 36.29 21.66
CA ASP A 144 -27.91 37.53 22.34
C ASP A 144 -26.66 38.16 22.98
N ASN A 145 -26.85 39.21 23.79
CA ASN A 145 -25.76 39.92 24.47
C ASN A 145 -25.07 39.08 25.56
N GLN A 146 -25.67 37.96 25.99
CA GLN A 146 -25.15 37.06 27.03
C GLN A 146 -24.52 35.79 26.47
N GLY A 147 -24.71 35.52 25.17
CA GLY A 147 -24.06 34.42 24.47
C GLY A 147 -25.02 33.67 23.55
N LEU A 148 -24.76 32.37 23.38
CA LEU A 148 -25.66 31.50 22.62
C LEU A 148 -26.80 30.99 23.52
N LEU A 149 -28.01 31.09 23.00
CA LEU A 149 -29.23 30.54 23.57
C LEU A 149 -29.76 29.43 22.64
N TYR A 150 -29.98 28.26 23.22
CA TYR A 150 -30.48 27.08 22.54
C TYR A 150 -31.95 26.89 22.91
N ILE A 151 -32.83 26.82 21.93
CA ILE A 151 -34.27 26.64 22.13
C ILE A 151 -34.64 25.28 21.56
N TYR A 152 -34.96 24.34 22.44
CA TYR A 152 -35.31 22.98 22.07
C TYR A 152 -36.82 22.74 22.14
N GLN A 153 -37.40 22.19 21.08
CA GLN A 153 -38.81 21.79 21.06
C GLN A 153 -38.97 20.40 21.68
N LEU A 154 -39.72 20.33 22.79
CA LEU A 154 -39.91 19.08 23.52
C LEU A 154 -40.85 18.14 22.74
N PRO A 155 -40.61 16.80 22.76
CA PRO A 155 -41.51 15.83 22.14
C PRO A 155 -42.96 15.92 22.62
N SER A 156 -43.15 16.29 23.90
CA SER A 156 -44.47 16.47 24.53
C SER A 156 -45.20 17.76 24.15
N GLY A 157 -44.57 18.62 23.33
CA GLY A 157 -45.01 19.99 23.09
C GLY A 157 -44.38 20.99 24.08
N GLY A 158 -44.25 22.24 23.64
CA GLY A 158 -43.56 23.32 24.38
C GLY A 158 -42.09 23.52 23.98
N GLN A 159 -41.44 24.53 24.56
CA GLN A 159 -40.04 24.88 24.30
C GLN A 159 -39.25 24.94 25.60
N ALA A 160 -38.03 24.41 25.58
CA ALA A 160 -37.05 24.53 26.66
C ALA A 160 -35.92 25.47 26.20
N GLY A 161 -35.60 26.47 27.03
CA GLY A 161 -34.44 27.34 26.83
C GLY A 161 -33.22 26.78 27.56
N LEU A 162 -32.20 26.40 26.81
CA LEU A 162 -30.95 25.84 27.29
C LEU A 162 -29.83 26.86 27.05
N ARG A 163 -29.05 27.15 28.10
CA ARG A 163 -27.90 28.05 27.98
C ARG A 163 -26.69 27.29 27.44
N ALA A 164 -25.79 27.99 26.77
CA ALA A 164 -24.58 27.41 26.18
C ALA A 164 -23.78 26.48 27.12
N PRO A 165 -23.57 26.75 28.42
CA PRO A 165 -22.81 25.86 29.30
C PRO A 165 -23.44 24.48 29.55
N ASN A 166 -24.73 24.32 29.24
CA ASN A 166 -25.47 23.07 29.43
C ASN A 166 -25.61 22.28 28.12
N ILE A 167 -25.01 22.74 27.03
CA ILE A 167 -25.12 22.11 25.72
C ILE A 167 -23.74 21.86 25.14
N MET A 168 -23.46 20.61 24.79
CA MET A 168 -22.38 20.26 23.90
C MET A 168 -22.87 20.41 22.45
N HIS A 169 -22.31 21.35 21.70
CA HIS A 169 -22.69 21.58 20.30
C HIS A 169 -21.49 21.38 19.37
N ILE A 170 -21.52 20.26 18.64
CA ILE A 170 -20.56 19.95 17.59
C ILE A 170 -21.10 20.48 16.26
N ARG A 171 -20.27 21.21 15.53
CA ARG A 171 -20.62 21.89 14.28
C ARG A 171 -19.76 21.38 13.15
N GLY A 172 -20.39 21.04 12.03
CA GLY A 172 -19.69 20.89 10.75
C GLY A 172 -19.33 22.23 10.12
N LEU A 173 -19.01 22.20 8.83
CA LEU A 173 -18.74 23.40 8.03
C LEU A 173 -19.87 24.43 8.16
N SER A 174 -19.55 25.69 8.44
CA SER A 174 -20.51 26.75 8.77
C SER A 174 -20.12 28.07 8.09
N SER A 175 -21.09 28.91 7.70
CA SER A 175 -20.84 30.27 7.22
C SER A 175 -20.56 31.26 8.33
N ASP A 176 -21.27 31.13 9.45
CA ASP A 176 -21.31 32.12 10.52
C ASP A 176 -20.60 31.63 11.79
N GLY A 177 -20.12 30.38 11.79
CA GLY A 177 -19.54 29.71 12.95
C GLY A 177 -20.58 29.34 14.02
N ILE A 178 -21.87 29.58 13.78
CA ILE A 178 -22.98 29.35 14.70
C ILE A 178 -23.89 28.22 14.21
N ILE A 179 -24.06 27.97 12.92
CA ILE A 179 -24.83 26.79 12.49
C ILE A 179 -24.09 26.11 11.34
N GLY A 180 -23.84 24.80 11.48
CA GLY A 180 -23.27 23.99 10.42
C GLY A 180 -24.27 23.84 9.25
N TYR A 181 -23.77 23.83 8.02
CA TYR A 181 -24.55 23.50 6.85
C TYR A 181 -25.00 22.04 6.90
N SER A 182 -26.29 21.79 6.64
CA SER A 182 -26.77 20.42 6.45
C SER A 182 -26.22 19.85 5.14
N PRO A 183 -25.44 18.75 5.18
CA PRO A 183 -24.93 18.11 3.98
C PRO A 183 -26.07 17.68 3.05
N ILE A 184 -27.17 17.17 3.61
CA ILE A 184 -28.36 16.75 2.86
C ILE A 184 -28.99 17.91 2.10
N LYS A 185 -29.11 19.10 2.73
CA LYS A 185 -29.65 20.28 2.05
C LYS A 185 -28.71 20.79 0.95
N MET A 186 -27.39 20.74 1.18
CA MET A 186 -26.41 21.15 0.16
C MET A 186 -26.37 20.20 -1.03
N ALA A 187 -26.60 18.90 -0.79
CA ALA A 187 -26.60 17.84 -1.78
C ALA A 187 -27.99 17.45 -2.33
N LYS A 188 -29.02 18.26 -2.07
CA LYS A 188 -30.41 17.87 -2.31
C LYS A 188 -30.68 17.45 -3.77
N GLU A 189 -29.98 18.05 -4.73
CA GLU A 189 -30.18 17.76 -6.16
C GLU A 189 -29.59 16.40 -6.54
N ALA A 190 -28.37 16.09 -6.08
CA ALA A 190 -27.74 14.78 -6.31
C ALA A 190 -28.56 13.66 -5.64
N ILE A 191 -28.92 13.83 -4.37
CA ILE A 191 -29.74 12.84 -3.65
C ILE A 191 -31.12 12.70 -4.29
N GLY A 192 -31.74 13.82 -4.69
CA GLY A 192 -33.04 13.83 -5.35
C GLY A 192 -33.01 13.16 -6.72
N LEU A 193 -31.90 13.28 -7.46
CA LEU A 193 -31.69 12.57 -8.72
C LEU A 193 -31.50 11.08 -8.49
N ALA A 194 -30.70 10.68 -7.49
CA ALA A 194 -30.51 9.28 -7.13
C ALA A 194 -31.83 8.59 -6.75
N LEU A 195 -32.64 9.22 -5.89
CA LEU A 195 -33.97 8.72 -5.50
C LEU A 195 -34.93 8.66 -6.70
N ALA A 196 -34.96 9.68 -7.55
CA ALA A 196 -35.80 9.70 -8.75
C ALA A 196 -35.41 8.60 -9.75
N THR A 197 -34.11 8.37 -9.93
CA THR A 197 -33.55 7.33 -10.81
C THR A 197 -33.88 5.94 -10.29
N GLU A 198 -33.80 5.75 -8.97
CA GLU A 198 -34.20 4.52 -8.32
C GLU A 198 -35.69 4.25 -8.44
N GLU A 199 -36.53 5.26 -8.20
CA GLU A 199 -37.98 5.16 -8.38
C GLU A 199 -38.36 4.89 -9.84
N PHE A 200 -37.72 5.56 -10.80
CA PHE A 200 -37.89 5.29 -12.22
C PHE A 200 -37.55 3.83 -12.53
N GLY A 201 -36.39 3.33 -12.10
CA GLY A 201 -36.01 1.94 -12.29
C GLY A 201 -37.01 0.98 -11.66
N ALA A 202 -37.41 1.22 -10.41
CA ALA A 202 -38.38 0.38 -9.71
C ALA A 202 -39.74 0.34 -10.43
N ARG A 203 -40.23 1.48 -10.94
CA ARG A 203 -41.48 1.55 -11.71
C ARG A 203 -41.35 0.95 -13.11
N PHE A 204 -40.23 1.17 -13.79
CA PHE A 204 -39.92 0.64 -15.11
C PHE A 204 -39.92 -0.89 -15.08
N PHE A 205 -39.17 -1.50 -14.15
CA PHE A 205 -39.14 -2.95 -13.97
C PHE A 205 -40.40 -3.50 -13.30
N GLY A 206 -41.00 -2.78 -12.35
CA GLY A 206 -42.17 -3.24 -11.60
C GLY A 206 -43.47 -3.25 -12.40
N ASN A 207 -43.66 -2.26 -13.30
CA ASN A 207 -44.86 -2.18 -14.12
C ASN A 207 -44.76 -2.99 -15.43
N GLY A 208 -43.60 -3.61 -15.73
CA GLY A 208 -43.36 -4.27 -17.02
C GLY A 208 -43.64 -3.37 -18.22
N SER A 209 -43.60 -2.04 -18.02
CA SER A 209 -44.18 -1.03 -18.91
C SER A 209 -43.17 -0.43 -19.88
N ASN A 210 -42.18 -1.21 -20.29
CA ASN A 210 -41.77 -1.08 -21.67
C ASN A 210 -42.89 -1.72 -22.49
N PRO A 211 -43.59 -1.00 -23.38
CA PRO A 211 -44.31 -1.69 -24.44
C PRO A 211 -43.24 -2.49 -25.18
N GLY A 212 -43.13 -3.79 -24.87
CA GLY A 212 -42.22 -4.69 -25.57
C GLY A 212 -42.53 -4.74 -27.07
N GLY A 213 -43.59 -4.05 -27.49
CA GLY A 213 -44.02 -3.83 -28.84
C GLY A 213 -45.32 -3.03 -28.92
N VAL A 214 -45.65 -2.64 -30.14
CA VAL A 214 -46.93 -2.02 -30.49
C VAL A 214 -47.81 -3.07 -31.16
N LEU A 215 -49.06 -3.18 -30.72
CA LEU A 215 -50.08 -3.96 -31.42
C LEU A 215 -50.62 -3.14 -32.59
N GLN A 216 -50.38 -3.62 -33.81
CA GLN A 216 -50.86 -2.97 -35.02
C GLN A 216 -52.04 -3.74 -35.60
N HIS A 217 -53.18 -3.08 -35.69
CA HIS A 217 -54.38 -3.61 -36.33
C HIS A 217 -54.48 -3.11 -37.78
N PRO A 218 -54.80 -3.96 -38.78
CA PRO A 218 -54.78 -3.59 -40.20
C PRO A 218 -55.94 -2.67 -40.65
N GLY A 219 -56.99 -2.52 -39.84
CA GLY A 219 -58.16 -1.66 -40.12
C GLY A 219 -58.57 -0.75 -38.95
N LYS A 220 -59.74 -0.10 -39.05
CA LYS A 220 -60.29 0.74 -37.96
C LYS A 220 -61.04 -0.12 -36.94
N LEU A 221 -60.60 -0.10 -35.67
CA LEU A 221 -61.35 -0.66 -34.56
C LEU A 221 -62.49 0.28 -34.14
N SER A 222 -63.62 -0.29 -33.72
CA SER A 222 -64.66 0.46 -33.00
C SER A 222 -64.20 0.76 -31.58
N GLU A 223 -64.69 1.85 -30.99
CA GLU A 223 -64.29 2.33 -29.66
C GLU A 223 -64.49 1.24 -28.57
N GLY A 224 -65.62 0.54 -28.61
CA GLY A 224 -65.91 -0.58 -27.69
C GLY A 224 -65.05 -1.82 -27.90
N ALA A 225 -64.48 -2.04 -29.09
CA ALA A 225 -63.56 -3.14 -29.36
C ALA A 225 -62.12 -2.78 -28.94
N ALA A 226 -61.71 -1.52 -29.12
CA ALA A 226 -60.43 -1.01 -28.65
C ALA A 226 -60.32 -1.07 -27.11
N GLU A 227 -61.38 -0.70 -26.39
CA GLU A 227 -61.40 -0.75 -24.92
C GLU A 227 -61.29 -2.18 -24.37
N ARG A 228 -61.96 -3.15 -25.03
CA ARG A 228 -61.87 -4.57 -24.66
C ARG A 228 -60.49 -5.15 -24.95
N LEU A 229 -59.90 -4.79 -26.08
CA LEU A 229 -58.55 -5.21 -26.46
C LEU A 229 -57.52 -4.70 -25.45
N LYS A 230 -57.61 -3.41 -25.10
CA LYS A 230 -56.76 -2.78 -24.09
C LYS A 230 -56.88 -3.49 -22.74
N LYS A 231 -58.10 -3.72 -22.27
CA LYS A 231 -58.34 -4.38 -20.97
C LYS A 231 -57.84 -5.83 -20.94
N SER A 232 -58.09 -6.59 -22.01
CA SER A 232 -57.57 -7.96 -22.18
C SER A 232 -56.05 -7.99 -22.16
N TRP A 233 -55.41 -7.01 -22.81
CA TRP A 233 -53.96 -6.87 -22.83
C TRP A 233 -53.37 -6.51 -21.46
N GLU A 234 -53.96 -5.55 -20.76
CA GLU A 234 -53.58 -5.18 -19.38
C GLU A 234 -53.72 -6.39 -18.44
N ASP A 235 -54.85 -7.12 -18.50
CA ASP A 235 -55.09 -8.31 -17.66
C ASP A 235 -54.09 -9.46 -17.93
N MET A 236 -53.56 -9.58 -19.15
CA MET A 236 -52.63 -10.64 -19.54
C MET A 236 -51.16 -10.32 -19.27
N HIS A 237 -50.77 -9.04 -19.24
CA HIS A 237 -49.36 -8.63 -19.21
C HIS A 237 -48.99 -7.69 -18.06
N GLN A 238 -49.94 -7.23 -17.24
CA GLN A 238 -49.66 -6.39 -16.08
C GLN A 238 -49.21 -7.25 -14.86
N GLY A 239 -48.03 -6.93 -14.32
CA GLY A 239 -47.48 -7.53 -13.11
C GLY A 239 -46.31 -8.51 -13.33
N LEU A 240 -45.42 -8.59 -12.34
CA LEU A 240 -44.15 -9.36 -12.40
C LEU A 240 -44.32 -10.86 -12.73
N SER A 241 -45.46 -11.48 -12.36
CA SER A 241 -45.72 -12.90 -12.63
C SER A 241 -46.35 -13.17 -14.01
N GLN A 242 -46.70 -12.12 -14.75
CA GLN A 242 -47.39 -12.19 -16.05
C GLN A 242 -46.48 -11.81 -17.23
N SER A 243 -45.29 -11.25 -16.94
CA SER A 243 -44.22 -11.07 -17.91
C SER A 243 -43.86 -12.43 -18.51
N HIS A 244 -43.79 -12.53 -19.85
CA HIS A 244 -43.53 -13.75 -20.64
C HIS A 244 -44.72 -14.65 -21.02
N ARG A 245 -45.98 -14.23 -20.79
CA ARG A 245 -47.12 -14.93 -21.40
C ARG A 245 -47.18 -14.71 -22.91
N VAL A 246 -47.36 -15.81 -23.65
CA VAL A 246 -47.52 -15.80 -25.11
C VAL A 246 -48.90 -15.23 -25.44
N ALA A 247 -48.93 -14.08 -26.13
CA ALA A 247 -50.17 -13.46 -26.61
C ALA A 247 -50.60 -14.13 -27.93
N ILE A 248 -51.88 -14.51 -28.02
CA ILE A 248 -52.50 -14.96 -29.27
C ILE A 248 -53.13 -13.73 -29.95
N LEU A 249 -52.75 -13.47 -31.19
CA LEU A 249 -53.22 -12.31 -31.95
C LEU A 249 -54.27 -12.74 -33.00
N GLU A 250 -55.47 -12.17 -32.91
CA GLU A 250 -56.59 -12.46 -33.80
C GLU A 250 -56.75 -11.35 -34.88
N GLU A 251 -57.56 -11.61 -35.91
CA GLU A 251 -57.93 -10.64 -36.96
C GLU A 251 -56.76 -9.97 -37.72
N GLY A 252 -55.62 -10.65 -37.84
CA GLY A 252 -54.46 -10.13 -38.58
C GLY A 252 -53.67 -9.06 -37.83
N MET A 253 -53.86 -8.94 -36.51
CA MET A 253 -53.02 -8.09 -35.66
C MET A 253 -51.57 -8.55 -35.68
N THR A 254 -50.65 -7.60 -35.77
CA THR A 254 -49.20 -7.86 -35.73
C THR A 254 -48.57 -7.23 -34.51
N TRP A 255 -47.59 -7.94 -33.94
CA TRP A 255 -46.75 -7.44 -32.86
C TRP A 255 -45.46 -6.89 -33.46
N GLN A 256 -45.22 -5.59 -33.30
CA GLN A 256 -43.93 -5.01 -33.62
C GLN A 256 -43.13 -4.83 -32.35
N GLN A 257 -42.08 -5.65 -32.17
CA GLN A 257 -41.19 -5.51 -31.01
C GLN A 257 -40.47 -4.16 -31.07
N VAL A 258 -40.70 -3.32 -30.05
CA VAL A 258 -39.88 -2.13 -29.83
C VAL A 258 -38.69 -2.60 -29.01
N GLY A 259 -37.49 -2.54 -29.61
CA GLY A 259 -36.27 -2.96 -28.93
C GLY A 259 -36.01 -2.14 -27.67
N ILE A 260 -35.23 -2.70 -26.74
CA ILE A 260 -34.74 -1.96 -25.58
C ILE A 260 -33.89 -0.80 -26.11
N PRO A 261 -34.26 0.46 -25.86
CA PRO A 261 -33.54 1.57 -26.44
C PRO A 261 -32.15 1.71 -25.78
N PRO A 262 -31.13 2.29 -26.47
CA PRO A 262 -29.74 2.42 -25.99
C PRO A 262 -29.55 3.16 -24.66
N GLU A 263 -30.63 3.76 -24.15
CA GLU A 263 -30.73 4.56 -22.93
C GLU A 263 -30.61 3.68 -21.67
N ASP A 264 -30.88 2.37 -21.77
CA ASP A 264 -30.83 1.43 -20.63
C ASP A 264 -29.40 1.17 -20.12
N ALA A 265 -28.40 1.16 -21.00
CA ALA A 265 -26.99 1.11 -20.58
C ALA A 265 -26.56 2.41 -19.89
N GLN A 266 -27.05 3.56 -20.39
CA GLN A 266 -26.80 4.87 -19.78
C GLN A 266 -27.50 5.02 -18.43
N PHE A 267 -28.65 4.36 -18.21
CA PHE A 267 -29.35 4.33 -16.93
C PHE A 267 -28.54 3.64 -15.82
N LEU A 268 -27.94 2.48 -16.12
CA LEU A 268 -27.08 1.78 -15.15
C LEU A 268 -25.83 2.60 -14.81
N GLU A 269 -25.19 3.20 -15.81
CA GLU A 269 -24.05 4.09 -15.61
C GLU A 269 -24.43 5.34 -14.79
N THR A 270 -25.64 5.88 -15.00
CA THR A 270 -26.17 6.99 -14.17
C THR A 270 -26.32 6.55 -12.71
N ARG A 271 -26.88 5.36 -12.43
CA ARG A 271 -26.99 4.84 -11.06
C ARG A 271 -25.63 4.65 -10.39
N LYS A 272 -24.62 4.16 -11.12
CA LYS A 272 -23.25 4.03 -10.60
C LYS A 272 -22.64 5.40 -10.28
N PHE A 273 -22.75 6.36 -11.20
CA PHE A 273 -22.22 7.70 -10.99
C PHE A 273 -22.85 8.38 -9.77
N GLN A 274 -24.14 8.16 -9.52
CA GLN A 274 -24.83 8.70 -8.34
C GLN A 274 -24.24 8.18 -7.02
N VAL A 275 -23.77 6.92 -6.95
CA VAL A 275 -23.07 6.42 -5.75
C VAL A 275 -21.79 7.22 -5.49
N SER A 276 -20.98 7.44 -6.53
CA SER A 276 -19.76 8.26 -6.45
C SER A 276 -20.04 9.74 -6.12
N GLU A 277 -21.14 10.30 -6.62
CA GLU A 277 -21.57 11.67 -6.32
C GLU A 277 -21.97 11.83 -4.85
N ILE A 278 -22.74 10.88 -4.31
CA ILE A 278 -23.09 10.83 -2.88
C ILE A 278 -21.85 10.64 -2.02
N ALA A 279 -20.95 9.72 -2.39
CA ALA A 279 -19.71 9.44 -1.68
C ALA A 279 -18.85 10.70 -1.47
N ARG A 280 -18.79 11.57 -2.49
CA ARG A 280 -18.05 12.83 -2.48
C ARG A 280 -18.49 13.78 -1.37
N ILE A 281 -19.78 13.87 -1.09
CA ILE A 281 -20.34 14.79 -0.06
C ILE A 281 -19.90 14.38 1.34
N PHE A 282 -19.79 13.07 1.57
CA PHE A 282 -19.36 12.52 2.86
C PHE A 282 -17.85 12.32 2.96
N HIS A 283 -17.11 12.59 1.88
CA HIS A 283 -15.69 12.27 1.74
C HIS A 283 -15.39 10.79 2.05
N VAL A 284 -16.32 9.89 1.70
CA VAL A 284 -16.12 8.44 1.85
C VAL A 284 -15.60 7.90 0.53
N PRO A 285 -14.50 7.12 0.49
CA PRO A 285 -14.05 6.49 -0.75
C PRO A 285 -15.14 5.58 -1.35
N PRO A 286 -15.39 5.61 -2.68
CA PRO A 286 -16.45 4.82 -3.32
C PRO A 286 -16.36 3.32 -3.04
N HIS A 287 -15.15 2.77 -2.91
CA HIS A 287 -14.94 1.34 -2.62
C HIS A 287 -15.52 0.92 -1.26
N MET A 288 -15.61 1.83 -0.27
CA MET A 288 -16.27 1.56 1.01
C MET A 288 -17.80 1.52 0.91
N LEU A 289 -18.37 2.10 -0.15
CA LEU A 289 -19.80 2.01 -0.49
C LEU A 289 -20.10 0.84 -1.45
N GLY A 290 -19.12 0.00 -1.76
CA GLY A 290 -19.28 -1.16 -2.63
C GLY A 290 -18.98 -0.91 -4.11
N ASP A 291 -18.47 0.27 -4.49
CA ASP A 291 -18.04 0.58 -5.86
C ASP A 291 -16.55 0.25 -6.06
N LEU A 292 -16.27 -0.91 -6.66
CA LEU A 292 -14.92 -1.47 -6.82
C LEU A 292 -14.34 -1.32 -8.24
N GLU A 293 -15.02 -0.68 -9.20
CA GLU A 293 -14.60 -0.71 -10.61
C GLU A 293 -13.20 -0.12 -10.86
N ARG A 294 -12.79 0.84 -10.03
CA ARG A 294 -11.46 1.49 -10.11
C ARG A 294 -10.52 1.10 -8.97
N ALA A 295 -10.95 0.18 -8.10
CA ALA A 295 -10.22 -0.23 -6.92
C ALA A 295 -9.42 -1.51 -7.20
N THR A 296 -8.09 -1.41 -7.21
CA THR A 296 -7.19 -2.58 -7.15
C THR A 296 -6.79 -2.82 -5.69
N PHE A 297 -6.49 -4.07 -5.29
CA PHE A 297 -6.13 -4.41 -3.90
C PHE A 297 -5.04 -3.51 -3.30
N SER A 298 -4.00 -3.17 -4.07
CA SER A 298 -2.93 -2.25 -3.64
C SER A 298 -3.40 -0.80 -3.44
N ASN A 299 -4.43 -0.36 -4.16
CA ASN A 299 -4.99 0.99 -4.06
C ASN A 299 -6.05 1.05 -2.92
N ILE A 300 -6.61 -0.09 -2.50
CA ILE A 300 -7.58 -0.15 -1.38
C ILE A 300 -6.88 0.12 -0.05
N GLU A 301 -5.67 -0.39 0.17
CA GLU A 301 -4.90 -0.12 1.39
C GLU A 301 -4.56 1.38 1.49
N GLU A 302 -4.09 1.98 0.40
CA GLU A 302 -3.80 3.42 0.32
C GLU A 302 -5.06 4.27 0.53
N GLN A 303 -6.18 3.93 -0.14
CA GLN A 303 -7.45 4.63 0.05
C GLN A 303 -8.06 4.42 1.46
N SER A 304 -7.77 3.30 2.12
CA SER A 304 -8.17 3.07 3.51
C SER A 304 -7.40 3.99 4.46
N ILE A 305 -6.11 4.20 4.21
CA ILE A 305 -5.31 5.20 4.93
C ILE A 305 -5.81 6.61 4.62
N GLU A 306 -6.10 6.92 3.36
CA GLU A 306 -6.65 8.22 2.91
C GLU A 306 -7.95 8.55 3.66
N PHE A 307 -8.87 7.59 3.79
CA PHE A 307 -10.09 7.75 4.57
C PHE A 307 -9.83 8.13 6.03
N VAL A 308 -8.86 7.47 6.69
CA VAL A 308 -8.54 7.78 8.08
C VAL A 308 -7.95 9.19 8.20
N VAL A 309 -7.01 9.54 7.32
CA VAL A 309 -6.25 10.80 7.38
C VAL A 309 -7.10 12.00 6.98
N HIS A 310 -7.84 11.90 5.87
CA HIS A 310 -8.54 13.04 5.26
C HIS A 310 -10.02 13.11 5.65
N THR A 311 -10.63 12.02 6.09
CA THR A 311 -12.06 12.00 6.43
C THR A 311 -12.26 11.87 7.94
N MET A 312 -11.74 10.81 8.56
CA MET A 312 -12.01 10.56 9.98
C MET A 312 -11.27 11.54 10.90
N ARG A 313 -9.95 11.74 10.71
CA ARG A 313 -9.13 12.56 11.61
C ARG A 313 -9.69 13.99 11.82
N PRO A 314 -10.15 14.73 10.79
CA PRO A 314 -10.80 16.04 11.01
C PRO A 314 -12.01 15.98 11.92
N TRP A 315 -12.85 14.94 11.79
CA TRP A 315 -14.00 14.75 12.68
C TRP A 315 -13.57 14.42 14.10
N LEU A 316 -12.59 13.53 14.29
CA LEU A 316 -12.08 13.17 15.62
C LEU A 316 -11.56 14.41 16.35
N VAL A 317 -10.74 15.23 15.69
CA VAL A 317 -10.21 16.48 16.28
C VAL A 317 -11.33 17.47 16.59
N CYS A 318 -12.34 17.60 15.72
CA CYS A 318 -13.50 18.45 15.96
C CYS A 318 -14.26 18.03 17.23
N TRP A 319 -14.47 16.73 17.40
CA TRP A 319 -15.09 16.16 18.59
C TRP A 319 -14.26 16.39 19.86
N GLU A 320 -12.97 16.07 19.83
CA GLU A 320 -12.05 16.24 20.96
C GLU A 320 -11.98 17.69 21.44
N GLN A 321 -11.86 18.64 20.50
CA GLN A 321 -11.84 20.06 20.82
C GLN A 321 -13.18 20.57 21.34
N THR A 322 -14.30 20.05 20.82
CA THR A 322 -15.63 20.39 21.32
C THR A 322 -15.82 19.86 22.75
N MET A 323 -15.40 18.63 23.03
CA MET A 323 -15.42 18.05 24.37
C MET A 323 -14.55 18.83 25.34
N LYS A 324 -13.34 19.23 24.91
CA LYS A 324 -12.45 20.08 25.69
C LYS A 324 -13.11 21.42 26.06
N ARG A 325 -13.86 22.02 25.13
CA ARG A 325 -14.55 23.30 25.33
C ARG A 325 -15.76 23.17 26.26
N ASP A 326 -16.58 22.14 26.09
CA ASP A 326 -17.93 22.07 26.68
C ASP A 326 -18.00 21.19 27.93
N LEU A 327 -17.19 20.13 28.02
CA LEU A 327 -17.28 19.14 29.09
C LEU A 327 -16.32 19.42 30.25
N PHE A 328 -15.13 19.94 29.95
CA PHE A 328 -14.13 20.30 30.95
C PHE A 328 -14.24 21.77 31.33
N THR A 329 -14.09 22.08 32.62
CA THR A 329 -13.89 23.47 33.03
C THR A 329 -12.53 24.00 32.52
N PRO A 330 -12.34 25.33 32.41
CA PRO A 330 -11.06 25.88 31.96
C PRO A 330 -9.85 25.41 32.78
N ALA A 331 -10.03 25.18 34.09
CA ALA A 331 -8.99 24.65 34.97
C ALA A 331 -8.75 23.15 34.73
N GLU A 332 -9.81 22.35 34.64
CA GLU A 332 -9.70 20.92 34.33
C GLU A 332 -9.07 20.68 32.97
N GLY A 333 -9.41 21.46 31.94
CA GLY A 333 -8.90 21.29 30.58
C GLY A 333 -7.39 21.55 30.40
N GLN A 334 -6.72 22.08 31.43
CA GLN A 334 -5.25 22.15 31.49
C GLN A 334 -4.61 20.85 31.97
N ILE A 335 -5.36 20.06 32.75
CA ILE A 335 -4.90 18.84 33.40
C ILE A 335 -5.43 17.61 32.67
N TYR A 336 -6.70 17.64 32.28
CA TYR A 336 -7.42 16.53 31.68
C TYR A 336 -7.82 16.81 30.23
N PHE A 337 -7.91 15.75 29.44
CA PHE A 337 -8.44 15.81 28.07
C PHE A 337 -8.95 14.44 27.63
N ALA A 338 -9.84 14.40 26.65
CA ALA A 338 -10.28 13.18 25.98
C ALA A 338 -9.68 13.14 24.56
N GLU A 339 -9.30 11.96 24.10
CA GLU A 339 -8.71 11.74 22.78
C GLU A 339 -9.12 10.37 22.23
N PHE A 340 -9.39 10.31 20.93
CA PHE A 340 -9.66 9.06 20.22
C PHE A 340 -8.37 8.30 19.91
N LEU A 341 -8.37 7.00 20.20
CA LEU A 341 -7.25 6.13 19.87
C LEU A 341 -7.37 5.56 18.45
N VAL A 342 -6.70 6.21 17.49
CA VAL A 342 -6.76 5.88 16.05
C VAL A 342 -5.86 4.69 15.66
N ASP A 343 -5.05 4.18 16.60
CA ASP A 343 -4.06 3.12 16.34
C ASP A 343 -4.66 1.85 15.76
N GLY A 344 -5.94 1.56 16.02
CA GLY A 344 -6.61 0.40 15.43
C GLY A 344 -6.87 0.54 13.92
N LEU A 345 -7.07 1.77 13.43
CA LEU A 345 -7.40 2.05 12.03
C LEU A 345 -6.15 2.26 11.15
N LEU A 346 -5.07 2.81 11.71
CA LEU A 346 -3.81 3.10 10.98
C LEU A 346 -2.80 1.93 10.96
N ARG A 347 -3.13 0.80 11.60
CA ARG A 347 -2.26 -0.38 11.71
C ARG A 347 -2.06 -1.18 10.42
N GLY A 348 -2.56 -0.71 9.28
CA GLY A 348 -2.42 -1.36 7.98
C GLY A 348 -0.96 -1.58 7.55
N ASP A 349 -0.02 -0.73 8.01
CA ASP A 349 1.41 -0.90 7.75
C ASP A 349 2.28 -0.48 8.94
N ILE A 350 2.29 -1.32 9.99
CA ILE A 350 3.17 -1.17 11.16
C ILE A 350 4.65 -1.13 10.72
N GLN A 351 5.00 -1.83 9.64
CA GLN A 351 6.38 -1.96 9.18
C GLN A 351 6.92 -0.63 8.67
N SER A 352 6.24 0.05 7.73
CA SER A 352 6.72 1.34 7.21
C SER A 352 6.77 2.43 8.29
N ARG A 353 5.80 2.45 9.19
CA ARG A 353 5.79 3.40 10.33
C ARG A 353 6.97 3.15 11.28
N TYR A 354 7.25 1.89 11.63
CA TYR A 354 8.38 1.56 12.52
C TYR A 354 9.73 1.79 11.83
N GLN A 355 9.82 1.58 10.52
CA GLN A 355 10.98 1.96 9.72
C GLN A 355 11.21 3.47 9.74
N ALA A 356 10.15 4.29 9.60
CA ALA A 356 10.26 5.75 9.70
C ALA A 356 10.78 6.20 11.08
N TYR A 357 10.30 5.59 12.18
CA TYR A 357 10.82 5.87 13.52
C TYR A 357 12.28 5.43 13.70
N ALA A 358 12.66 4.28 13.15
CA ALA A 358 14.03 3.80 13.18
C ALA A 358 14.97 4.79 12.47
N ILE A 359 14.57 5.28 11.29
CA ILE A 359 15.32 6.31 10.54
C ILE A 359 15.42 7.61 11.36
N GLY A 360 14.31 8.08 11.93
CA GLY A 360 14.31 9.33 12.70
C GLY A 360 15.17 9.27 13.96
N ARG A 361 15.16 8.13 14.66
CA ARG A 361 15.98 7.90 15.85
C ARG A 361 17.45 7.64 15.53
N GLN A 362 17.74 7.00 14.41
CA GLN A 362 19.10 6.82 13.92
C GLN A 362 19.73 8.15 13.51
N ASN A 363 18.96 9.04 12.87
CA ASN A 363 19.43 10.35 12.40
C ASN A 363 19.39 11.44 13.48
N GLY A 364 18.89 11.13 14.68
CA GLY A 364 19.02 11.99 15.85
C GLY A 364 18.04 13.13 15.98
N TRP A 365 17.00 13.19 15.15
CA TRP A 365 15.94 14.21 15.26
C TRP A 365 14.67 13.67 15.92
N LEU A 366 14.58 12.36 16.18
CA LEU A 366 13.60 11.77 17.09
C LEU A 366 14.30 11.08 18.27
N SER A 367 13.89 11.44 19.49
CA SER A 367 14.26 10.75 20.73
C SER A 367 13.33 9.55 20.99
N ALA A 368 13.61 8.76 22.04
CA ALA A 368 12.72 7.67 22.42
C ALA A 368 11.35 8.20 22.89
N ASP A 369 11.35 9.34 23.60
CA ASP A 369 10.14 9.96 24.11
C ASP A 369 9.33 10.61 22.98
N ASP A 370 9.95 11.15 21.94
CA ASP A 370 9.21 11.67 20.77
C ASP A 370 8.45 10.55 20.05
N ILE A 371 9.09 9.39 19.86
CA ILE A 371 8.43 8.22 19.27
C ILE A 371 7.31 7.73 20.20
N ARG A 372 7.55 7.70 21.51
CA ARG A 372 6.52 7.29 22.47
C ARG A 372 5.35 8.27 22.49
N GLU A 373 5.60 9.56 22.36
CA GLU A 373 4.55 10.58 22.21
C GLU A 373 3.75 10.37 20.92
N LEU A 374 4.42 10.10 19.79
CA LEU A 374 3.76 9.75 18.51
C LEU A 374 2.96 8.44 18.58
N GLU A 375 3.42 7.48 19.40
CA GLU A 375 2.75 6.20 19.70
C GLU A 375 1.74 6.31 20.85
N ASN A 376 1.48 7.52 21.32
CA ASN A 376 0.55 7.79 22.42
C ASN A 376 0.88 7.09 23.76
N MET A 377 2.17 6.78 23.96
CA MET A 377 2.75 6.14 25.13
C MET A 377 3.37 7.18 26.08
N ASN A 378 3.44 6.82 27.37
CA ASN A 378 4.14 7.64 28.36
C ASN A 378 5.64 7.73 28.10
N PRO A 379 6.28 8.87 28.36
CA PRO A 379 7.73 9.00 28.31
C PRO A 379 8.39 8.02 29.29
N LEU A 380 9.64 7.68 29.03
CA LEU A 380 10.42 6.84 29.94
C LEU A 380 10.72 7.59 31.26
N PRO A 381 10.79 6.87 32.39
CA PRO A 381 11.17 7.46 33.68
C PRO A 381 12.53 8.17 33.62
N ASP A 382 12.75 9.11 34.55
CA ASP A 382 14.04 9.78 34.77
C ASP A 382 14.64 10.46 33.52
N SER A 383 13.79 10.93 32.60
CA SER A 383 14.19 11.54 31.32
C SER A 383 15.06 10.65 30.42
N GLN A 384 15.07 9.34 30.64
CA GLN A 384 15.87 8.38 29.85
C GLN A 384 15.48 8.38 28.35
N GLY A 385 14.26 8.78 28.02
CA GLY A 385 13.79 8.81 26.65
C GLY A 385 14.03 10.13 25.91
N LYS A 386 14.46 11.20 26.59
CA LYS A 386 14.79 12.51 25.99
C LYS A 386 16.19 12.57 25.35
N VAL A 387 16.80 11.40 25.12
CA VAL A 387 18.13 11.27 24.53
C VAL A 387 18.02 11.27 23.01
N TYR A 388 18.53 12.32 22.38
CA TYR A 388 18.69 12.40 20.93
C TYR A 388 20.04 11.78 20.55
N LEU A 389 20.01 10.79 19.66
CA LEU A 389 21.21 10.07 19.23
C LEU A 389 21.86 10.78 18.06
N ILE A 390 23.07 11.31 18.21
CA ILE A 390 23.79 11.88 17.08
C ILE A 390 24.52 10.73 16.36
N PRO A 391 24.36 10.56 15.04
CA PRO A 391 25.19 9.63 14.28
C PRO A 391 26.67 9.98 14.48
N LEU A 392 27.47 9.01 14.95
CA LEU A 392 28.92 9.15 15.20
C LEU A 392 29.74 9.65 13.98
N ASN A 393 29.12 9.63 12.81
CA ASN A 393 29.64 10.01 11.51
C ASN A 393 29.40 11.50 11.15
N MET A 394 28.76 12.30 12.01
CA MET A 394 28.63 13.76 11.82
C MET A 394 29.00 14.51 13.10
N VAL A 395 30.29 14.85 13.24
CA VAL A 395 30.79 15.75 14.29
C VAL A 395 31.44 16.97 13.62
N PRO A 396 31.07 18.22 13.98
CA PRO A 396 31.81 19.40 13.56
C PRO A 396 33.25 19.34 14.07
N ALA A 397 34.21 19.85 13.28
CA ALA A 397 35.65 19.60 13.40
C ALA A 397 36.33 19.96 14.75
N ASP A 398 35.61 20.53 15.71
CA ASP A 398 36.19 21.23 16.87
C ASP A 398 36.03 20.49 18.21
N THR A 399 35.41 19.30 18.27
CA THR A 399 35.04 18.64 19.54
C THR A 399 35.52 17.20 19.70
N VAL A 400 36.75 16.89 19.31
CA VAL A 400 37.42 15.63 19.68
C VAL A 400 38.53 15.91 20.70
N THR A 401 38.14 16.33 21.89
CA THR A 401 39.01 16.16 23.05
C THR A 401 38.15 16.13 24.30
N GLN A 402 38.34 15.09 25.10
CA GLN A 402 37.72 14.85 26.42
C GLN A 402 36.35 14.17 26.39
N GLN A 403 36.35 12.84 26.48
CA GLN A 403 35.87 12.11 27.67
C GLN A 403 35.67 10.63 27.30
N SER A 404 36.79 9.93 27.13
CA SER A 404 36.85 8.49 27.25
C SER A 404 37.46 8.17 28.62
N GLN A 405 36.64 8.15 29.68
CA GLN A 405 36.92 7.50 30.96
C GLN A 405 35.76 7.75 31.94
N GLN A 406 35.37 6.71 32.69
CA GLN A 406 34.29 6.61 33.70
C GLN A 406 32.92 6.25 33.06
N THR A 407 32.25 5.12 33.33
CA THR A 407 32.25 4.21 34.49
C THR A 407 31.66 2.85 34.06
N GLN A 408 32.32 1.74 34.42
CA GLN A 408 31.72 0.41 34.51
C GLN A 408 31.28 0.18 35.97
N SER A 409 29.99 -0.07 36.21
CA SER A 409 29.45 -0.77 37.38
C SER A 409 27.96 -1.03 37.11
N GLN A 410 27.61 -2.24 36.69
CA GLN A 410 26.86 -3.24 37.46
C GLN A 410 25.37 -2.92 37.64
N GLU A 411 24.53 -3.61 36.85
CA GLU A 411 23.28 -4.21 37.36
C GLU A 411 22.86 -5.38 36.47
N GLN A 412 22.60 -6.51 37.13
CA GLN A 412 22.19 -7.78 36.54
C GLN A 412 20.69 -7.75 36.24
N VAL A 413 20.29 -8.14 35.03
CA VAL A 413 18.92 -8.57 34.74
C VAL A 413 18.97 -9.95 34.13
N GLU A 414 18.24 -10.88 34.73
CA GLU A 414 18.14 -12.29 34.40
C GLU A 414 17.85 -12.50 32.90
N GLY A 415 18.83 -13.04 32.19
CA GLY A 415 18.68 -13.46 30.82
C GLY A 415 17.86 -14.75 30.76
N ARG A 416 16.62 -14.66 30.27
CA ARG A 416 15.93 -15.80 29.67
C ARG A 416 16.72 -16.19 28.41
N SER A 417 17.56 -17.21 28.53
CA SER A 417 18.25 -17.83 27.41
C SER A 417 17.23 -18.54 26.53
N VAL A 418 16.93 -18.00 25.35
CA VAL A 418 16.42 -18.82 24.25
C VAL A 418 17.63 -19.57 23.69
N THR A 419 17.74 -20.85 24.05
CA THR A 419 18.64 -21.80 23.42
C THR A 419 18.25 -21.93 21.95
N TRP A 420 19.08 -21.38 21.05
CA TRP A 420 19.05 -21.77 19.65
C TRP A 420 19.61 -23.19 19.56
N GLN A 421 18.73 -24.18 19.65
CA GLN A 421 19.06 -25.55 19.29
C GLN A 421 19.35 -25.59 17.79
N SER A 422 20.49 -26.19 17.48
CA SER A 422 20.94 -26.54 16.14
C SER A 422 20.04 -27.62 15.55
N GLU A 423 19.21 -27.28 14.57
CA GLU A 423 18.60 -28.26 13.67
C GLU A 423 18.75 -27.82 12.22
N ASN A 424 19.48 -28.65 11.47
CA ASN A 424 19.77 -28.58 10.04
C ASN A 424 18.55 -28.98 9.19
N GLU A 425 17.36 -28.42 9.46
CA GLU A 425 16.21 -28.56 8.56
C GLU A 425 15.99 -27.28 7.76
N ILE A 426 15.89 -27.47 6.44
CA ILE A 426 15.60 -26.46 5.42
C ILE A 426 14.38 -25.67 5.88
N ASN A 427 14.49 -24.35 6.02
CA ASN A 427 13.31 -23.50 6.29
C ASN A 427 12.79 -22.91 4.96
N PRO A 428 11.93 -23.62 4.19
CA PRO A 428 11.36 -23.13 2.93
C PRO A 428 10.61 -21.80 3.09
N LEU A 429 10.20 -21.44 4.31
CA LEU A 429 9.56 -20.17 4.61
C LEU A 429 10.48 -18.97 4.36
N TYR A 430 11.80 -19.11 4.48
CA TYR A 430 12.73 -18.00 4.24
C TYR A 430 12.80 -17.63 2.75
N ALA A 431 13.08 -18.61 1.90
CA ALA A 431 13.19 -18.41 0.46
C ALA A 431 11.87 -17.89 -0.14
N VAL A 432 10.74 -18.44 0.33
CA VAL A 432 9.41 -17.95 -0.07
C VAL A 432 9.16 -16.52 0.39
N ARG A 433 9.58 -16.12 1.61
CA ARG A 433 9.47 -14.74 2.09
C ARG A 433 10.28 -13.77 1.22
N ALA A 434 11.54 -14.10 0.94
CA ALA A 434 12.40 -13.25 0.14
C ALA A 434 11.90 -13.09 -1.31
N ALA A 435 11.42 -14.19 -1.91
CA ALA A 435 10.74 -14.17 -3.20
C ALA A 435 9.46 -13.30 -3.18
N ASN A 436 8.66 -13.38 -2.12
CA ASN A 436 7.42 -12.58 -1.99
C ASN A 436 7.69 -11.09 -1.81
N ILE A 437 8.78 -10.69 -1.15
CA ILE A 437 9.20 -9.28 -1.07
C ILE A 437 9.46 -8.75 -2.47
N ARG A 438 10.26 -9.45 -3.27
CA ARG A 438 10.52 -9.06 -4.67
C ARG A 438 9.28 -9.10 -5.53
N LYS A 439 8.38 -10.07 -5.33
CA LYS A 439 7.06 -10.09 -6.00
C LYS A 439 6.24 -8.84 -5.73
N SER A 440 6.24 -8.35 -4.48
CA SER A 440 5.56 -7.11 -4.11
C SER A 440 6.15 -5.91 -4.88
N ILE A 441 7.47 -5.81 -4.94
CA ILE A 441 8.19 -4.77 -5.70
C ILE A 441 7.87 -4.90 -7.20
N SER A 442 7.88 -6.11 -7.77
CA SER A 442 7.49 -6.34 -9.17
C SER A 442 6.07 -5.86 -9.44
N ASN A 443 5.13 -6.14 -8.53
CA ASN A 443 3.73 -5.74 -8.67
C ASN A 443 3.54 -4.22 -8.62
N SER A 444 4.27 -3.49 -7.77
CA SER A 444 4.18 -2.03 -7.71
C SER A 444 4.73 -1.34 -8.97
N TYR A 445 5.71 -1.96 -9.64
CA TYR A 445 6.31 -1.41 -10.86
C TYR A 445 5.61 -1.80 -12.17
N LYS A 446 4.71 -2.81 -12.18
CA LYS A 446 3.99 -3.24 -13.39
C LYS A 446 3.27 -2.07 -14.09
N ARG A 447 2.64 -1.17 -13.34
CA ARG A 447 1.95 0.00 -13.93
C ARG A 447 2.93 0.97 -14.59
N ILE A 448 4.11 1.17 -14.01
CA ILE A 448 5.15 2.08 -14.51
C ILE A 448 5.75 1.50 -15.80
N PHE A 449 6.04 0.20 -15.84
CA PHE A 449 6.48 -0.49 -17.05
C PHE A 449 5.43 -0.42 -18.16
N ALA A 450 4.15 -0.66 -17.85
CA ALA A 450 3.08 -0.60 -18.83
C ALA A 450 2.94 0.82 -19.41
N ASP A 451 3.01 1.86 -18.58
CA ASP A 451 2.95 3.25 -19.05
C ASP A 451 4.14 3.61 -19.96
N ALA A 452 5.37 3.22 -19.58
CA ALA A 452 6.56 3.45 -20.38
C ALA A 452 6.49 2.71 -21.73
N ALA A 453 6.08 1.44 -21.71
CA ALA A 453 5.87 0.65 -22.93
C ALA A 453 4.79 1.25 -23.84
N LEU A 454 3.68 1.74 -23.25
CA LEU A 454 2.61 2.41 -23.99
C LEU A 454 3.10 3.69 -24.68
N ARG A 455 3.98 4.47 -24.03
CA ARG A 455 4.59 5.66 -24.65
C ARG A 455 5.43 5.30 -25.88
N CYS A 456 6.21 4.22 -25.80
CA CYS A 456 6.95 3.70 -26.96
C CYS A 456 5.99 3.28 -28.08
N ILE A 457 4.98 2.47 -27.78
CA ILE A 457 4.02 1.95 -28.79
C ILE A 457 3.22 3.09 -29.44
N LYS A 458 2.75 4.09 -28.67
CA LYS A 458 2.04 5.26 -29.24
C LYS A 458 2.92 6.04 -30.20
N ARG A 459 4.22 6.15 -29.91
CA ARG A 459 5.16 6.86 -30.78
C ARG A 459 5.43 6.06 -32.06
N GLU A 460 5.67 4.75 -31.92
CA GLU A 460 5.80 3.81 -33.05
C GLU A 460 4.59 3.92 -33.97
N GLU A 461 3.37 3.77 -33.43
CA GLU A 461 2.14 3.85 -34.20
C GLU A 461 2.01 5.18 -34.95
N ALA A 462 2.21 6.30 -34.26
CA ALA A 462 2.02 7.63 -34.86
C ALA A 462 2.96 7.88 -36.05
N ASP A 463 4.23 7.51 -35.92
CA ASP A 463 5.22 7.74 -36.97
C ASP A 463 5.09 6.72 -38.11
N ILE A 464 4.85 5.44 -37.78
CA ILE A 464 4.73 4.35 -38.75
C ILE A 464 3.43 4.46 -39.54
N MET A 465 2.29 4.69 -38.91
CA MET A 465 1.00 4.85 -39.61
C MET A 465 1.00 6.09 -40.51
N ARG A 466 1.66 7.19 -40.08
CA ARG A 466 1.83 8.38 -40.92
C ARG A 466 2.61 8.06 -42.19
N GLN A 467 3.68 7.26 -42.09
CA GLN A 467 4.46 6.89 -43.26
C GLN A 467 3.76 5.84 -44.13
N ALA A 468 3.12 4.84 -43.53
CA ALA A 468 2.39 3.79 -44.22
C ALA A 468 1.31 4.37 -45.15
N ARG A 469 0.51 5.33 -44.65
CA ARG A 469 -0.52 6.03 -45.44
C ARG A 469 0.05 6.75 -46.67
N LYS A 470 1.30 7.24 -46.61
CA LYS A 470 1.99 7.89 -47.74
C LYS A 470 2.56 6.86 -48.72
N ALA A 471 3.22 5.82 -48.21
CA ALA A 471 3.94 4.84 -49.03
C ALA A 471 2.99 3.90 -49.79
N PHE A 472 1.92 3.41 -49.16
CA PHE A 472 1.01 2.47 -49.80
C PHE A 472 0.10 3.12 -50.85
N GLY A 473 -0.21 4.41 -50.69
CA GLY A 473 -0.92 5.20 -51.71
C GLY A 473 -0.14 5.37 -53.03
N SER A 474 1.19 5.21 -52.98
CA SER A 474 2.10 5.30 -54.14
C SER A 474 2.63 3.94 -54.63
N ARG A 475 2.13 2.82 -54.08
CA ARG A 475 2.53 1.43 -54.41
C ARG A 475 4.04 1.16 -54.29
N ASN A 476 4.72 1.78 -53.32
CA ASN A 476 6.17 1.68 -53.16
C ASN A 476 6.59 0.97 -51.86
N ASP A 477 6.34 -0.33 -51.81
CA ASP A 477 6.45 -1.15 -50.59
C ASP A 477 7.90 -1.37 -50.15
N ALA A 478 8.82 -1.52 -51.11
CA ALA A 478 10.25 -1.62 -50.85
C ALA A 478 10.80 -0.36 -50.16
N LEU A 479 10.27 0.81 -50.52
CA LEU A 479 10.67 2.08 -49.91
C LEU A 479 10.14 2.21 -48.47
N PHE A 480 8.98 1.61 -48.15
CA PHE A 480 8.49 1.54 -46.78
C PHE A 480 9.34 0.63 -45.90
N ASP A 481 9.73 -0.56 -46.38
CA ASP A 481 10.55 -1.49 -45.59
C ASP A 481 11.96 -0.94 -45.30
N SER A 482 12.58 -0.30 -46.30
CA SER A 482 13.84 0.42 -46.12
C SER A 482 13.70 1.52 -45.06
N TRP A 483 12.66 2.35 -45.18
CA TRP A 483 12.40 3.42 -44.21
C TRP A 483 12.11 2.89 -42.81
N LEU A 484 11.39 1.76 -42.68
CA LEU A 484 11.06 1.16 -41.40
C LEU A 484 12.32 0.74 -40.64
N SER A 485 13.31 0.21 -41.35
CA SER A 485 14.60 -0.16 -40.78
C SER A 485 15.34 1.08 -40.26
N ASP A 486 15.42 2.14 -41.07
CA ASP A 486 16.06 3.42 -40.69
C ASP A 486 15.33 4.10 -39.52
N PHE A 487 13.99 4.04 -39.50
CA PHE A 487 13.16 4.57 -38.41
C PHE A 487 13.56 3.92 -37.09
N TYR A 488 13.62 2.60 -37.05
CA TYR A 488 13.94 1.88 -35.81
C TYR A 488 15.39 2.09 -35.37
N ASP A 489 16.33 2.32 -36.29
CA ASP A 489 17.70 2.69 -35.92
C ASP A 489 17.76 4.01 -35.13
N GLY A 490 16.99 5.02 -35.55
CA GLY A 490 16.84 6.27 -34.78
C GLY A 490 15.95 6.11 -33.54
N HIS A 491 14.93 5.25 -33.60
CA HIS A 491 13.95 5.09 -32.53
C HIS A 491 14.48 4.35 -31.30
N LYS A 492 15.54 3.54 -31.45
CA LYS A 492 16.23 2.87 -30.32
C LYS A 492 16.55 3.84 -29.19
N GLN A 493 17.07 5.03 -29.50
CA GLN A 493 17.43 6.02 -28.49
C GLN A 493 16.20 6.49 -27.69
N PHE A 494 15.07 6.72 -28.37
CA PHE A 494 13.84 7.12 -27.69
C PHE A 494 13.35 6.04 -26.72
N ILE A 495 13.39 4.76 -27.13
CA ILE A 495 13.01 3.65 -26.25
C ILE A 495 13.95 3.59 -25.05
N THR A 496 15.27 3.75 -25.27
CA THR A 496 16.27 3.85 -24.19
C THR A 496 15.92 4.97 -23.21
N ASP A 497 15.68 6.18 -23.69
CA ASP A 497 15.39 7.34 -22.83
C ASP A 497 14.11 7.16 -22.00
N VAL A 498 13.10 6.47 -22.55
CA VAL A 498 11.84 6.18 -21.85
C VAL A 498 12.00 5.05 -20.83
N MET A 499 12.75 3.99 -21.17
CA MET A 499 12.81 2.77 -20.37
C MET A 499 13.93 2.77 -19.32
N THR A 500 15.06 3.41 -19.59
CA THR A 500 16.20 3.46 -18.67
C THR A 500 15.81 3.99 -17.28
N PRO A 501 15.09 5.11 -17.13
CA PRO A 501 14.71 5.60 -15.79
C PRO A 501 13.84 4.60 -15.02
N VAL A 502 12.98 3.84 -15.71
CA VAL A 502 12.14 2.81 -15.10
C VAL A 502 13.00 1.64 -14.63
N PHE A 503 13.90 1.14 -15.49
CA PHE A 503 14.81 0.05 -15.12
C PHE A 503 15.76 0.43 -13.99
N VAL A 504 16.20 1.68 -13.93
CA VAL A 504 17.08 2.19 -12.86
C VAL A 504 16.35 2.21 -11.53
N SER A 505 15.19 2.85 -11.46
CA SER A 505 14.40 2.90 -10.24
C SER A 505 13.98 1.50 -9.78
N TYR A 506 13.63 0.62 -10.72
CA TYR A 506 13.29 -0.76 -10.42
C TYR A 506 14.50 -1.58 -9.95
N GLY A 507 15.67 -1.37 -10.57
CA GLY A 507 16.94 -1.95 -10.18
C GLY A 507 17.35 -1.58 -8.76
N GLU A 508 17.20 -0.30 -8.38
CA GLU A 508 17.44 0.17 -7.01
C GLU A 508 16.58 -0.55 -5.97
N ALA A 509 15.27 -0.65 -6.22
CA ALA A 509 14.35 -1.30 -5.30
C ALA A 509 14.64 -2.81 -5.16
N THR A 510 14.92 -3.49 -6.28
CA THR A 510 15.22 -4.93 -6.29
C THR A 510 16.59 -5.26 -5.70
N GLN A 511 17.59 -4.41 -5.95
CA GLN A 511 18.92 -4.52 -5.35
C GLN A 511 18.84 -4.42 -3.82
N ALA A 512 18.10 -3.43 -3.28
CA ALA A 512 17.97 -3.27 -1.85
C ALA A 512 17.44 -4.55 -1.17
N ALA A 513 16.37 -5.14 -1.74
CA ALA A 513 15.80 -6.39 -1.24
C ALA A 513 16.76 -7.60 -1.40
N ALA A 514 17.52 -7.66 -2.50
CA ALA A 514 18.48 -8.74 -2.74
C ALA A 514 19.73 -8.62 -1.86
N ALA A 515 20.22 -7.41 -1.62
CA ALA A 515 21.36 -7.14 -0.74
C ALA A 515 20.99 -7.45 0.72
N GLU A 516 19.79 -7.06 1.17
CA GLU A 516 19.29 -7.39 2.50
C GLU A 516 19.20 -8.92 2.72
N GLU A 517 18.76 -9.67 1.71
CA GLU A 517 18.69 -11.14 1.76
C GLU A 517 20.05 -11.81 2.05
N VAL A 518 21.16 -11.18 1.67
CA VAL A 518 22.51 -11.76 1.81
C VAL A 518 23.40 -11.00 2.80
N GLY A 519 22.85 -9.99 3.50
CA GLY A 519 23.61 -9.11 4.40
C GLY A 519 24.68 -8.27 3.67
N GLY A 520 24.43 -7.98 2.39
CA GLY A 520 25.34 -7.29 1.48
C GLY A 520 25.30 -5.76 1.57
N LYS A 521 26.18 -5.09 0.79
CA LYS A 521 26.17 -3.62 0.68
C LYS A 521 24.88 -3.17 -0.03
N VAL A 522 24.22 -2.14 0.51
CA VAL A 522 23.03 -1.51 -0.09
C VAL A 522 23.45 -0.22 -0.82
N GLY A 523 23.03 -0.07 -2.08
CA GLY A 523 23.28 1.10 -2.93
C GLY A 523 23.86 0.72 -4.30
N VAL A 524 23.44 1.41 -5.36
CA VAL A 524 23.85 1.11 -6.74
C VAL A 524 25.36 1.28 -6.87
N SER A 525 26.08 0.16 -6.98
CA SER A 525 27.47 0.18 -7.38
C SER A 525 27.57 0.77 -8.81
N SER A 526 28.71 1.33 -9.18
CA SER A 526 28.97 1.69 -10.58
C SER A 526 28.74 0.51 -11.54
N ASP A 527 28.93 -0.71 -11.04
CA ASP A 527 28.83 -1.95 -11.78
C ASP A 527 27.37 -2.36 -12.04
N LEU A 528 26.49 -2.22 -11.05
CA LEU A 528 25.05 -2.45 -11.22
C LEU A 528 24.43 -1.39 -12.15
N ARG A 529 24.85 -0.13 -12.04
CA ARG A 529 24.38 0.92 -12.96
C ARG A 529 24.72 0.57 -14.40
N LYS A 530 25.96 0.18 -14.64
CA LYS A 530 26.43 -0.28 -15.95
C LYS A 530 25.65 -1.51 -16.43
N PHE A 531 25.39 -2.47 -15.54
CA PHE A 531 24.58 -3.65 -15.87
C PHE A 531 23.14 -3.28 -16.28
N ILE A 532 22.51 -2.32 -15.60
CA ILE A 532 21.17 -1.83 -15.95
C ILE A 532 21.17 -1.17 -17.33
N ASP A 533 22.20 -0.37 -17.64
CA ASP A 533 22.34 0.26 -18.96
C ASP A 533 22.54 -0.80 -20.07
N ASP A 534 23.39 -1.82 -19.83
CA ASP A 534 23.60 -2.96 -20.73
C ASP A 534 22.31 -3.79 -20.92
N TYR A 535 21.58 -4.05 -19.82
CA TYR A 535 20.29 -4.74 -19.87
C TYR A 535 19.27 -3.96 -20.69
N THR A 536 19.22 -2.64 -20.52
CA THR A 536 18.30 -1.78 -21.26
C THR A 536 18.63 -1.79 -22.75
N ALA A 537 19.91 -1.77 -23.13
CA ALA A 537 20.31 -1.90 -24.53
C ALA A 537 19.83 -3.23 -25.15
N VAL A 538 19.95 -4.35 -24.42
CA VAL A 538 19.44 -5.65 -24.87
C VAL A 538 17.91 -5.68 -24.95
N TYR A 539 17.21 -5.05 -24.00
CA TYR A 539 15.75 -4.90 -24.04
C TYR A 539 15.32 -4.14 -25.30
N VAL A 540 15.96 -3.02 -25.60
CA VAL A 540 15.64 -2.18 -26.78
C VAL A 540 15.79 -2.98 -28.06
N LEU A 541 16.88 -3.74 -28.22
CA LEU A 541 17.07 -4.61 -29.39
C LEU A 541 15.98 -5.67 -29.52
N ARG A 542 15.56 -6.28 -28.40
CA ARG A 542 14.49 -7.28 -28.38
C ARG A 542 13.13 -6.67 -28.75
N HIS A 543 12.82 -5.50 -28.19
CA HIS A 543 11.57 -4.79 -28.46
C HIS A 543 11.47 -4.40 -29.94
N VAL A 544 12.54 -3.78 -30.47
CA VAL A 544 12.62 -3.39 -31.89
C VAL A 544 12.53 -4.61 -32.81
N GLY A 545 13.27 -5.68 -32.51
CA GLY A 545 13.23 -6.90 -33.30
C GLY A 545 11.82 -7.52 -33.36
N LYS A 546 11.12 -7.59 -32.20
CA LYS A 546 9.72 -8.05 -32.15
C LYS A 546 8.79 -7.11 -32.94
N SER A 547 8.97 -5.80 -32.83
CA SER A 547 8.12 -4.83 -33.54
C SER A 547 8.31 -4.92 -35.06
N ILE A 548 9.55 -4.95 -35.55
CA ILE A 548 9.84 -5.07 -36.99
C ILE A 548 9.26 -6.39 -37.54
N ALA A 549 9.51 -7.51 -36.85
CA ALA A 549 9.01 -8.81 -37.29
C ALA A 549 7.47 -8.86 -37.33
N GLY A 550 6.79 -8.29 -36.33
CA GLY A 550 5.33 -8.22 -36.30
C GLY A 550 4.75 -7.37 -37.43
N ILE A 551 5.35 -6.21 -37.70
CA ILE A 551 4.94 -5.32 -38.79
C ILE A 551 5.14 -5.99 -40.16
N ARG A 552 6.33 -6.56 -40.40
CA ARG A 552 6.64 -7.25 -41.66
C ARG A 552 5.69 -8.41 -41.91
N LYS A 553 5.47 -9.24 -40.89
CA LYS A 553 4.53 -10.37 -40.98
C LYS A 553 3.11 -9.91 -41.32
N ALA A 554 2.61 -8.87 -40.66
CA ALA A 554 1.27 -8.34 -40.94
C ALA A 554 1.13 -7.81 -42.38
N LEU A 555 2.19 -7.21 -42.93
CA LEU A 555 2.23 -6.78 -44.32
C LEU A 555 2.27 -7.96 -45.30
N GLU A 556 3.09 -8.98 -45.02
CA GLU A 556 3.16 -10.21 -45.82
C GLU A 556 1.82 -10.95 -45.86
N ASP A 557 1.16 -11.07 -44.70
CA ASP A 557 -0.16 -11.70 -44.56
C ASP A 557 -1.23 -10.90 -45.33
N ALA A 558 -1.20 -9.56 -45.22
CA ALA A 558 -2.14 -8.69 -45.95
C ALA A 558 -1.96 -8.77 -47.47
N ILE A 559 -0.71 -8.80 -47.97
CA ILE A 559 -0.40 -8.97 -49.40
C ILE A 559 -0.91 -10.33 -49.88
N SER A 560 -0.66 -11.39 -49.12
CA SER A 560 -1.08 -12.76 -49.47
C SER A 560 -2.60 -12.91 -49.48
N ALA A 561 -3.30 -12.22 -48.58
CA ALA A 561 -4.76 -12.23 -48.48
C ALA A 561 -5.47 -11.21 -49.38
N GLY A 562 -4.73 -10.34 -50.08
CA GLY A 562 -5.30 -9.25 -50.89
C GLY A 562 -6.02 -8.18 -50.07
N GLN A 563 -5.65 -8.01 -48.80
CA GLN A 563 -6.25 -7.05 -47.85
C GLN A 563 -5.58 -5.67 -47.93
N ASP A 564 -6.26 -4.64 -47.43
CA ASP A 564 -5.65 -3.31 -47.31
C ASP A 564 -4.52 -3.32 -46.28
N ARG A 565 -3.33 -2.91 -46.72
CA ARG A 565 -2.10 -2.93 -45.90
C ARG A 565 -2.13 -1.90 -44.77
N THR A 566 -2.81 -0.77 -44.97
CA THR A 566 -2.94 0.27 -43.93
C THR A 566 -3.86 -0.22 -42.83
N GLU A 567 -4.98 -0.86 -43.20
CA GLU A 567 -5.92 -1.47 -42.27
C GLU A 567 -5.26 -2.61 -41.48
N ALA A 568 -4.48 -3.47 -42.15
CA ALA A 568 -3.72 -4.53 -41.49
C ALA A 568 -2.74 -3.98 -40.44
N LEU A 569 -2.00 -2.91 -40.74
CA LEU A 569 -1.13 -2.25 -39.76
C LEU A 569 -1.90 -1.57 -38.63
N GLN A 570 -3.05 -0.96 -38.92
CA GLN A 570 -3.87 -0.34 -37.87
C GLN A 570 -4.36 -1.41 -36.88
N ASN A 571 -4.80 -2.58 -37.36
CA ASN A 571 -5.21 -3.70 -36.53
C ASN A 571 -4.07 -4.20 -35.62
N VAL A 572 -2.84 -4.26 -36.13
CA VAL A 572 -1.65 -4.60 -35.33
C VAL A 572 -1.44 -3.59 -34.20
N PHE A 573 -1.50 -2.29 -34.51
CA PHE A 573 -1.28 -1.26 -33.50
C PHE A 573 -2.44 -1.15 -32.50
N ASP A 574 -3.68 -1.45 -32.90
CA ASP A 574 -4.82 -1.49 -31.99
C ASP A 574 -4.68 -2.65 -30.99
N ASP A 575 -4.28 -3.84 -31.45
CA ASP A 575 -3.93 -4.97 -30.56
C ASP A 575 -2.74 -4.62 -29.65
N TRP A 576 -1.68 -4.04 -30.22
CA TRP A 576 -0.51 -3.66 -29.44
C TRP A 576 -0.87 -2.64 -28.38
N ARG A 577 -1.66 -1.62 -28.70
CA ARG A 577 -2.09 -0.60 -27.73
C ARG A 577 -2.92 -1.21 -26.60
N ALA A 578 -3.75 -2.20 -26.89
CA ALA A 578 -4.62 -2.85 -25.92
C ALA A 578 -3.87 -3.81 -24.99
N ASN A 579 -2.95 -4.62 -25.55
CA ASN A 579 -2.44 -5.82 -24.87
C ASN A 579 -0.94 -5.78 -24.60
N ARG A 580 -0.15 -5.24 -25.53
CA ARG A 580 1.32 -5.35 -25.49
C ARG A 580 2.00 -4.63 -24.31
N PRO A 581 1.56 -3.42 -23.86
CA PRO A 581 2.14 -2.79 -22.68
C PRO A 581 2.05 -3.65 -21.43
N GLN A 582 0.90 -4.31 -21.22
CA GLN A 582 0.65 -5.17 -20.06
C GLN A 582 1.49 -6.44 -20.14
N LEU A 583 1.62 -7.04 -21.33
CA LEU A 583 2.50 -8.19 -21.55
C LEU A 583 3.98 -7.84 -21.27
N ILE A 584 4.46 -6.71 -21.80
CA ILE A 584 5.81 -6.21 -21.53
C ILE A 584 6.00 -5.99 -20.02
N ALA A 585 5.04 -5.36 -19.35
CA ALA A 585 5.11 -5.11 -17.92
C ALA A 585 5.16 -6.39 -17.08
N GLN A 586 4.33 -7.38 -17.42
CA GLN A 586 4.34 -8.69 -16.75
C GLN A 586 5.67 -9.42 -16.98
N GLU A 587 6.18 -9.40 -18.21
CA GLU A 587 7.43 -10.07 -18.57
C GLU A 587 8.65 -9.40 -17.91
N GLU A 588 8.79 -8.08 -18.04
CA GLU A 588 9.97 -7.35 -17.57
C GLU A 588 9.99 -7.15 -16.06
N ALA A 589 8.85 -7.02 -15.39
CA ALA A 589 8.82 -6.99 -13.93
C ALA A 589 9.49 -8.27 -13.36
N VAL A 590 9.21 -9.44 -13.94
CA VAL A 590 9.84 -10.68 -13.50
C VAL A 590 11.27 -10.82 -14.05
N ARG A 591 11.47 -10.58 -15.34
CA ARG A 591 12.76 -10.81 -16.02
C ARG A 591 13.85 -9.87 -15.51
N ALA A 592 13.60 -8.56 -15.55
CA ALA A 592 14.57 -7.56 -15.14
C ALA A 592 14.83 -7.65 -13.63
N GLY A 593 13.78 -7.86 -12.83
CA GLY A 593 13.90 -7.96 -11.37
C GLY A 593 14.80 -9.12 -10.95
N ASN A 594 14.64 -10.28 -11.58
CA ASN A 594 15.51 -11.43 -11.34
C ASN A 594 16.92 -11.24 -11.92
N ALA A 595 17.08 -10.54 -13.06
CA ALA A 595 18.39 -10.23 -13.61
C ALA A 595 19.20 -9.30 -12.68
N PHE A 596 18.57 -8.23 -12.17
CA PHE A 596 19.19 -7.30 -11.22
C PHE A 596 19.50 -7.96 -9.88
N THR A 597 18.61 -8.84 -9.41
CA THR A 597 18.85 -9.68 -8.23
C THR A 597 20.06 -10.59 -8.42
N LEU A 598 20.17 -11.24 -9.58
CA LEU A 598 21.29 -12.12 -9.90
C LEU A 598 22.62 -11.35 -9.93
N GLU A 599 22.63 -10.14 -10.49
CA GLU A 599 23.82 -9.29 -10.50
C GLU A 599 24.21 -8.85 -9.09
N THR A 600 23.23 -8.39 -8.30
CA THR A 600 23.44 -8.04 -6.88
C THR A 600 24.02 -9.22 -6.09
N TYR A 601 23.54 -10.44 -6.35
CA TYR A 601 24.06 -11.66 -5.75
C TYR A 601 25.52 -11.94 -6.13
N LYS A 602 25.92 -11.71 -7.39
CA LYS A 602 27.32 -11.84 -7.80
C LYS A 602 28.21 -10.85 -7.09
N GLU A 603 27.78 -9.59 -6.99
CA GLU A 603 28.52 -8.53 -6.28
C GLU A 603 28.73 -8.86 -4.79
N ASN A 604 27.76 -9.57 -4.19
CA ASN A 604 27.79 -9.97 -2.80
C ASN A 604 28.25 -11.43 -2.57
N GLY A 605 28.95 -12.02 -3.55
CA GLY A 605 29.67 -13.29 -3.38
C GLY A 605 28.81 -14.56 -3.40
N VAL A 606 27.54 -14.47 -3.79
CA VAL A 606 26.66 -15.65 -3.88
C VAL A 606 27.09 -16.54 -5.05
N THR A 607 27.28 -17.83 -4.80
CA THR A 607 27.76 -18.77 -5.83
C THR A 607 26.69 -19.72 -6.37
N LYS A 608 25.55 -19.84 -5.67
CA LYS A 608 24.41 -20.70 -6.03
C LYS A 608 23.09 -19.99 -5.74
N VAL A 609 22.13 -20.19 -6.63
CA VAL A 609 20.79 -19.62 -6.55
C VAL A 609 19.73 -20.70 -6.65
N ARG A 610 18.61 -20.49 -5.96
CA ARG A 610 17.45 -21.37 -5.91
C ARG A 610 16.28 -20.74 -6.64
N TRP A 611 15.56 -21.53 -7.43
CA TRP A 611 14.31 -21.12 -8.05
C TRP A 611 13.15 -21.28 -7.06
N VAL A 612 12.33 -20.26 -6.92
CA VAL A 612 11.23 -20.22 -5.95
C VAL A 612 9.95 -19.79 -6.63
N ASN A 613 8.91 -20.59 -6.43
CA ASN A 613 7.57 -20.31 -6.91
C ASN A 613 6.80 -19.42 -5.93
N THR A 614 5.98 -18.50 -6.44
CA THR A 614 5.11 -17.66 -5.63
C THR A 614 3.66 -17.75 -6.13
N GLY A 615 2.75 -18.30 -5.33
CA GLY A 615 1.33 -18.45 -5.68
C GLY A 615 0.99 -19.64 -6.59
N ASP A 616 -0.09 -19.51 -7.37
CA ASP A 616 -0.56 -20.54 -8.33
C ASP A 616 0.46 -20.72 -9.45
N THR A 617 1.09 -21.90 -9.50
CA THR A 617 2.19 -22.15 -10.45
C THR A 617 1.87 -23.27 -11.44
N CYS A 618 2.20 -22.98 -12.71
CA CYS A 618 2.00 -23.94 -13.79
C CYS A 618 2.90 -25.18 -13.59
N PRO A 619 2.59 -26.29 -14.28
CA PRO A 619 3.38 -27.53 -14.14
C PRO A 619 4.87 -27.40 -14.49
N TYR A 620 5.28 -26.45 -15.34
CA TYR A 620 6.70 -26.22 -15.63
C TYR A 620 7.41 -25.53 -14.46
N CYS A 621 6.80 -24.48 -13.91
CA CYS A 621 7.30 -23.78 -12.74
C CYS A 621 7.38 -24.70 -11.53
N ARG A 622 6.39 -25.57 -11.31
CA ARG A 622 6.42 -26.53 -10.19
C ARG A 622 7.64 -27.44 -10.24
N LYS A 623 7.99 -27.95 -11.42
CA LYS A 623 9.21 -28.75 -11.63
C LYS A 623 10.51 -27.97 -11.41
N LEU A 624 10.50 -26.65 -11.60
CA LEU A 624 11.65 -25.80 -11.31
C LEU A 624 11.73 -25.39 -9.84
N ASN A 625 10.62 -25.44 -9.09
CA ASN A 625 10.58 -25.01 -7.70
C ASN A 625 11.60 -25.77 -6.85
N GLY A 626 12.39 -25.02 -6.09
CA GLY A 626 13.45 -25.57 -5.25
C GLY A 626 14.70 -26.02 -5.99
N LYS A 627 14.74 -26.04 -7.34
CA LYS A 627 15.97 -26.36 -8.10
C LYS A 627 17.07 -25.36 -7.75
N VAL A 628 18.28 -25.85 -7.51
CA VAL A 628 19.46 -25.02 -7.20
C VAL A 628 20.50 -25.19 -8.29
N VAL A 629 21.05 -24.09 -8.78
CA VAL A 629 22.14 -24.08 -9.77
C VAL A 629 23.24 -23.11 -9.33
N GLY A 630 24.45 -23.29 -9.88
CA GLY A 630 25.49 -22.28 -9.71
C GLY A 630 25.07 -20.96 -10.36
N ILE A 631 25.47 -19.81 -9.80
CA ILE A 631 24.98 -18.48 -10.19
C ILE A 631 25.20 -18.14 -11.67
N ASN A 632 26.19 -18.77 -12.31
CA ASN A 632 26.49 -18.60 -13.74
C ASN A 632 25.94 -19.74 -14.62
N LYS A 633 25.33 -20.77 -14.03
CA LYS A 633 24.76 -21.92 -14.75
C LYS A 633 23.27 -21.70 -15.04
N PRO A 634 22.76 -22.15 -16.21
CA PRO A 634 21.33 -22.09 -16.50
C PRO A 634 20.52 -23.15 -15.74
N TYR A 635 19.25 -22.84 -15.50
CA TYR A 635 18.24 -23.79 -15.03
C TYR A 635 17.72 -24.69 -16.16
N ILE A 636 17.62 -24.15 -17.36
CA ILE A 636 17.27 -24.84 -18.61
C ILE A 636 18.28 -24.39 -19.65
N ALA A 637 19.05 -25.32 -20.21
CA ALA A 637 20.05 -25.01 -21.24
C ALA A 637 19.36 -24.74 -22.59
N LYS A 638 20.01 -23.93 -23.43
CA LYS A 638 19.57 -23.71 -24.82
C LYS A 638 19.39 -25.05 -25.53
N GLY A 639 18.21 -25.27 -26.10
CA GLY A 639 17.86 -26.49 -26.84
C GLY A 639 17.50 -27.70 -25.97
N GLU A 640 17.54 -27.59 -24.64
CA GLU A 640 17.05 -28.62 -23.73
C GLU A 640 15.52 -28.78 -23.88
N VAL A 641 15.05 -30.02 -23.98
CA VAL A 641 13.62 -30.36 -23.99
C VAL A 641 13.16 -30.50 -22.54
N PHE A 642 12.42 -29.50 -22.05
CA PHE A 642 11.96 -29.44 -20.67
C PHE A 642 10.48 -29.84 -20.55
N GLU A 643 10.21 -31.04 -20.03
CA GLU A 643 8.84 -31.52 -19.81
C GLU A 643 8.18 -30.90 -18.57
N ALA A 644 6.87 -30.63 -18.64
CA ALA A 644 6.03 -30.27 -17.49
C ALA A 644 5.99 -31.38 -16.43
N GLU A 645 5.69 -31.02 -15.18
CA GLU A 645 5.25 -31.98 -14.15
C GLU A 645 3.89 -32.60 -14.54
N ASP A 646 3.66 -33.86 -14.18
CA ASP A 646 2.38 -34.54 -14.44
C ASP A 646 1.25 -33.93 -13.58
N GLU A 647 0.08 -33.65 -14.18
CA GLU A 647 -1.10 -33.19 -13.43
C GLU A 647 -1.85 -34.40 -12.84
N GLU A 648 -1.80 -34.60 -11.51
CA GLU A 648 -2.76 -35.46 -10.81
C GLU A 648 -4.11 -34.73 -10.69
N VAL A 649 -5.10 -35.21 -11.43
CA VAL A 649 -6.47 -34.68 -11.35
C VAL A 649 -7.15 -35.26 -10.11
N ASN A 650 -7.18 -34.50 -9.02
CA ASN A 650 -8.09 -34.74 -7.90
C ASN A 650 -9.45 -34.10 -8.20
N GLY A 651 -10.41 -34.91 -8.62
CA GLY A 651 -11.79 -34.50 -8.79
C GLY A 651 -12.69 -35.68 -9.10
N ASN A 652 -13.75 -35.83 -8.31
CA ASN A 652 -14.86 -36.77 -8.49
C ASN A 652 -15.38 -36.77 -9.94
N LEU A 653 -14.93 -37.72 -10.76
CA LEU A 653 -15.47 -37.95 -12.09
C LEU A 653 -15.76 -39.45 -12.24
N THR A 654 -17.04 -39.78 -12.35
CA THR A 654 -17.53 -41.11 -12.69
C THR A 654 -17.35 -41.37 -14.19
N GLY A 655 -16.83 -42.54 -14.55
CA GLY A 655 -17.03 -43.19 -15.85
C GLY A 655 -16.31 -42.60 -17.06
N GLU A 656 -15.37 -43.38 -17.62
CA GLU A 656 -14.98 -43.38 -19.04
C GLU A 656 -14.73 -42.04 -19.76
N GLN A 657 -13.65 -41.34 -19.40
CA GLN A 657 -12.81 -40.55 -20.33
C GLN A 657 -11.56 -40.02 -19.61
N ARG A 658 -10.58 -40.90 -19.39
CA ARG A 658 -9.23 -40.53 -18.92
C ARG A 658 -8.24 -40.68 -20.06
N THR A 659 -8.15 -39.71 -20.95
CA THR A 659 -6.94 -39.50 -21.77
C THR A 659 -6.22 -38.27 -21.23
N LYS A 660 -5.14 -38.50 -20.48
CA LYS A 660 -4.24 -37.45 -19.95
C LYS A 660 -3.75 -36.59 -21.13
N LYS A 661 -4.22 -35.35 -21.28
CA LYS A 661 -3.57 -34.39 -22.20
C LYS A 661 -2.25 -33.92 -21.57
N LYS A 662 -1.14 -34.60 -21.90
CA LYS A 662 0.22 -34.17 -21.51
C LYS A 662 0.50 -32.82 -22.20
N ARG A 663 0.90 -31.79 -21.44
CA ARG A 663 1.30 -30.49 -22.03
C ARG A 663 2.56 -30.66 -22.88
N PRO A 664 2.72 -29.92 -24.00
CA PRO A 664 3.91 -30.03 -24.84
C PRO A 664 5.18 -29.60 -24.08
N PRO A 665 6.36 -30.18 -24.36
CA PRO A 665 7.60 -29.77 -23.70
C PRO A 665 8.03 -28.35 -24.13
N LEU A 666 8.73 -27.62 -23.25
CA LEU A 666 9.40 -26.38 -23.62
C LEU A 666 10.75 -26.67 -24.26
N THR A 667 11.01 -26.04 -25.40
CA THR A 667 12.33 -26.00 -26.02
C THR A 667 12.67 -24.53 -26.32
N LEU A 668 13.70 -24.00 -25.66
CA LEU A 668 14.05 -22.58 -25.72
C LEU A 668 15.35 -22.35 -26.51
N GLY A 669 15.35 -21.31 -27.34
CA GLY A 669 16.51 -20.91 -28.16
C GLY A 669 17.63 -20.21 -27.40
N HIS A 670 17.55 -20.10 -26.07
CA HIS A 670 18.50 -19.43 -25.20
C HIS A 670 18.55 -20.10 -23.82
N ASP A 671 19.61 -19.81 -23.07
CA ASP A 671 19.79 -20.28 -21.70
C ASP A 671 18.85 -19.55 -20.73
N VAL A 672 18.10 -20.30 -19.92
CA VAL A 672 17.27 -19.73 -18.84
C VAL A 672 18.09 -19.69 -17.55
N LYS A 673 18.74 -18.57 -17.29
CA LYS A 673 19.55 -18.36 -16.06
C LYS A 673 18.73 -17.89 -14.87
N HIS A 674 17.57 -17.31 -15.12
CA HIS A 674 16.65 -16.81 -14.11
C HIS A 674 15.23 -16.77 -14.70
N PRO A 675 14.17 -16.64 -13.87
CA PRO A 675 12.81 -16.42 -14.34
C PRO A 675 12.68 -15.14 -15.18
N PRO A 676 11.70 -15.07 -16.10
CA PRO A 676 10.73 -16.10 -16.43
C PRO A 676 11.29 -17.18 -17.37
N ALA A 677 10.88 -18.44 -17.20
CA ALA A 677 11.17 -19.51 -18.16
C ALA A 677 10.24 -19.46 -19.40
N HIS A 678 9.03 -18.94 -19.22
CA HIS A 678 8.01 -18.80 -20.25
C HIS A 678 7.11 -17.61 -19.94
N GLU A 679 6.28 -17.22 -20.90
CA GLU A 679 5.31 -16.13 -20.73
C GLU A 679 4.31 -16.43 -19.59
N GLY A 680 4.04 -15.42 -18.75
CA GLY A 680 3.15 -15.56 -17.58
C GLY A 680 3.78 -16.23 -16.35
N CYS A 681 5.10 -16.51 -16.36
CA CYS A 681 5.82 -17.03 -15.20
C CYS A 681 6.01 -15.95 -14.12
N ASP A 682 5.62 -16.23 -12.86
CA ASP A 682 5.72 -15.32 -11.70
C ASP A 682 6.65 -15.90 -10.61
N CYS A 683 7.77 -16.47 -11.04
CA CYS A 683 8.77 -17.09 -10.17
C CYS A 683 9.95 -16.15 -9.90
N TYR A 684 10.69 -16.42 -8.82
CA TYR A 684 11.83 -15.61 -8.41
C TYR A 684 13.02 -16.49 -8.02
N ILE A 685 14.23 -15.92 -8.11
CA ILE A 685 15.43 -16.56 -7.55
C ILE A 685 15.70 -16.07 -6.12
N THR A 686 16.27 -16.92 -5.29
CA THR A 686 16.79 -16.60 -3.95
C THR A 686 18.22 -17.13 -3.81
N ALA A 687 19.01 -16.53 -2.92
CA ALA A 687 20.31 -17.06 -2.55
C ALA A 687 20.15 -18.41 -1.82
N GLU A 688 20.99 -19.39 -2.15
CA GLU A 688 20.97 -20.68 -1.46
C GLU A 688 21.56 -20.56 -0.04
N ARG A 689 20.96 -21.20 0.97
CA ARG A 689 21.39 -21.06 2.38
C ARG A 689 22.76 -21.67 2.66
N GLU A 690 23.22 -22.64 1.88
CA GLU A 690 24.65 -23.03 1.90
C GLU A 690 25.54 -21.83 1.60
N ASN A 691 25.13 -20.84 0.79
CA ASN A 691 25.89 -19.58 0.62
C ASN A 691 25.67 -18.57 1.74
N ILE A 692 24.66 -18.72 2.60
CA ILE A 692 24.42 -17.83 3.75
C ILE A 692 25.17 -18.37 4.98
N ALA A 693 25.24 -19.70 5.11
CA ALA A 693 26.09 -20.40 6.08
C ALA A 693 27.57 -20.44 5.64
N ASN A 694 27.84 -20.63 4.33
CA ASN A 694 29.18 -20.60 3.72
C ASN A 694 29.56 -19.25 3.09
N ASN A 695 28.79 -18.16 3.28
CA ASN A 695 29.34 -16.79 3.16
C ASN A 695 30.36 -16.50 4.26
N THR A 696 30.67 -17.52 5.07
CA THR A 696 31.87 -17.60 5.88
C THR A 696 33.11 -18.11 5.11
N ALA A 697 33.05 -18.51 3.83
CA ALA A 697 34.20 -19.07 3.10
C ALA A 697 34.21 -18.69 1.60
N ASN A 698 34.44 -17.41 1.31
CA ASN A 698 35.20 -16.95 0.14
C ASN A 698 35.51 -15.46 0.37
N SER A 699 36.71 -15.17 0.82
CA SER A 699 37.15 -13.82 1.12
C SER A 699 37.16 -12.93 -0.12
N ILE A 700 36.57 -11.74 -0.01
CA ILE A 700 36.64 -10.65 -1.00
C ILE A 700 38.11 -10.23 -1.30
N ILE A 701 39.07 -10.67 -0.47
CA ILE A 701 40.49 -10.40 -0.63
C ILE A 701 41.11 -11.38 -1.61
N ASN A 702 41.39 -10.89 -2.83
CA ASN A 702 42.18 -11.63 -3.82
C ASN A 702 43.63 -11.77 -3.34
N LYS A 703 44.03 -12.99 -3.00
CA LYS A 703 45.37 -13.38 -2.53
C LYS A 703 46.50 -12.96 -3.47
N GLU A 704 46.29 -12.96 -4.78
CA GLU A 704 47.31 -12.56 -5.78
C GLU A 704 47.62 -11.07 -5.75
N LYS A 705 46.72 -10.25 -5.18
CA LYS A 705 46.87 -8.80 -5.07
C LYS A 705 47.44 -8.35 -3.71
N VAL A 706 47.74 -9.30 -2.82
CA VAL A 706 48.30 -9.06 -1.48
C VAL A 706 49.82 -8.93 -1.54
N TYR A 707 50.40 -7.87 -0.93
CA TYR A 707 51.84 -7.59 -1.10
C TYR A 707 52.67 -7.32 0.16
N ASN A 708 52.08 -7.03 1.33
CA ASN A 708 52.85 -6.50 2.48
C ASN A 708 52.81 -7.34 3.77
N VAL A 709 52.32 -8.59 3.73
CA VAL A 709 52.05 -9.40 4.92
C VAL A 709 53.31 -9.60 5.78
N GLU A 710 54.41 -10.02 5.16
CA GLU A 710 55.68 -10.25 5.87
C GLU A 710 56.21 -8.97 6.52
N GLN A 711 56.28 -7.89 5.74
CA GLN A 711 56.75 -6.59 6.23
C GLN A 711 55.90 -6.13 7.42
N LYS A 712 54.58 -6.33 7.37
CA LYS A 712 53.68 -5.87 8.43
C LYS A 712 53.80 -6.70 9.71
N LEU A 713 54.04 -8.02 9.60
CA LEU A 713 54.31 -8.84 10.76
C LEU A 713 55.62 -8.44 11.43
N LYS A 714 56.71 -8.30 10.68
CA LYS A 714 58.05 -8.00 11.23
C LYS A 714 58.17 -6.57 11.77
N SER A 715 57.61 -5.58 11.07
CA SER A 715 57.73 -4.18 11.48
C SER A 715 56.76 -3.77 12.59
N TYR A 716 55.62 -4.46 12.73
CA TYR A 716 54.52 -4.02 13.58
C TYR A 716 53.94 -5.12 14.48
N SER A 717 53.35 -6.19 13.93
CA SER A 717 52.54 -7.14 14.71
C SER A 717 53.35 -8.08 15.61
N LEU A 718 54.61 -8.38 15.25
CA LEU A 718 55.55 -9.23 16.01
C LEU A 718 56.73 -8.44 16.57
N ASN A 719 56.73 -7.10 16.45
CA ASN A 719 57.83 -6.25 16.88
C ASN A 719 57.72 -5.81 18.34
N MET A 720 58.59 -6.36 19.21
CA MET A 720 58.72 -5.99 20.63
C MET A 720 59.08 -4.52 20.86
N SER A 721 59.76 -3.89 19.90
CA SER A 721 60.27 -2.52 20.03
C SER A 721 59.33 -1.48 19.43
N HIS A 722 58.19 -1.87 18.84
CA HIS A 722 57.25 -0.93 18.23
C HIS A 722 56.37 -0.23 19.29
N PRO A 723 56.29 1.11 19.34
CA PRO A 723 55.58 1.86 20.39
C PRO A 723 54.13 1.42 20.64
N SER A 724 53.37 1.18 19.56
CA SER A 724 51.98 0.71 19.62
C SER A 724 51.79 -0.77 19.25
N GLY A 725 52.86 -1.47 18.84
CA GLY A 725 52.82 -2.84 18.30
C GLY A 725 53.27 -3.89 19.32
N LYS A 726 54.06 -3.46 20.31
CA LYS A 726 54.60 -4.29 21.38
C LYS A 726 53.55 -5.20 22.05
N ASN A 727 52.37 -4.67 22.39
CA ASN A 727 51.32 -5.46 23.06
C ASN A 727 50.77 -6.59 22.18
N LYS A 728 50.76 -6.42 20.85
CA LYS A 728 50.33 -7.46 19.90
C LYS A 728 51.39 -8.54 19.79
N ALA A 729 52.65 -8.14 19.72
CA ALA A 729 53.77 -9.05 19.65
C ALA A 729 53.90 -9.91 20.93
N ILE A 730 53.65 -9.33 22.12
CA ILE A 730 53.58 -10.08 23.39
C ILE A 730 52.44 -11.12 23.34
N ALA A 731 51.30 -10.76 22.75
CA ALA A 731 50.16 -11.65 22.64
C ALA A 731 50.43 -12.83 21.69
N PHE A 732 51.08 -12.59 20.55
CA PHE A 732 51.49 -13.65 19.62
C PHE A 732 52.50 -14.62 20.24
N GLU A 733 53.51 -14.10 20.94
CA GLU A 733 54.51 -14.94 21.59
C GLU A 733 53.92 -15.78 22.73
N ARG A 734 53.04 -15.19 23.55
CA ARG A 734 52.39 -15.91 24.66
C ARG A 734 51.34 -16.92 24.21
N ALA A 735 50.50 -16.57 23.23
CA ALA A 735 49.39 -17.42 22.81
C ALA A 735 49.85 -18.51 21.85
N LEU A 736 50.70 -18.16 20.87
CA LEU A 736 51.04 -19.00 19.73
C LEU A 736 52.56 -19.27 19.59
N GLY A 737 53.41 -18.69 20.43
CA GLY A 737 54.86 -18.89 20.34
C GLY A 737 55.52 -18.25 19.10
N TYR A 738 54.84 -17.30 18.45
CA TYR A 738 55.34 -16.58 17.28
C TYR A 738 56.06 -15.28 17.66
N ASN A 739 57.26 -15.09 17.10
CA ASN A 739 58.06 -13.87 17.19
C ASN A 739 58.84 -13.62 15.88
N ILE A 740 59.69 -12.58 15.84
CA ILE A 740 60.43 -12.19 14.62
C ILE A 740 61.36 -13.30 14.10
N SER A 741 61.77 -14.27 14.92
CA SER A 741 62.69 -15.33 14.49
C SER A 741 61.99 -16.55 13.88
N ASN A 742 60.66 -16.69 14.00
CA ASN A 742 59.96 -17.93 13.64
C ASN A 742 58.55 -17.72 13.01
N TYR A 743 58.34 -16.63 12.27
CA TYR A 743 57.05 -16.20 11.70
C TYR A 743 56.66 -16.84 10.37
N GLN A 744 57.50 -17.68 9.76
CA GLN A 744 57.28 -18.16 8.39
C GLN A 744 55.99 -18.99 8.26
N THR A 745 55.76 -19.90 9.20
CA THR A 745 54.55 -20.74 9.23
C THR A 745 53.29 -19.94 9.58
N LEU A 746 53.43 -18.78 10.23
CA LEU A 746 52.33 -17.84 10.47
C LEU A 746 51.88 -17.15 9.18
N ILE A 747 52.83 -16.78 8.31
CA ILE A 747 52.53 -16.20 6.99
C ILE A 747 51.74 -17.19 6.13
N GLU A 748 52.20 -18.44 6.08
CA GLU A 748 51.53 -19.50 5.32
C GLU A 748 50.09 -19.71 5.80
N GLN A 749 49.89 -19.80 7.12
CA GLN A 749 48.55 -19.93 7.72
C GLN A 749 47.68 -18.70 7.46
N ILE A 750 48.23 -17.49 7.45
CA ILE A 750 47.46 -16.28 7.08
C ILE A 750 47.04 -16.33 5.61
N TYR A 751 47.94 -16.71 4.70
CA TYR A 751 47.61 -16.82 3.28
C TYR A 751 46.64 -17.95 2.96
N GLN A 752 46.67 -19.07 3.69
CA GLN A 752 45.65 -20.10 3.62
C GLN A 752 44.33 -19.60 4.22
N GLY A 753 44.42 -18.84 5.31
CA GLY A 753 43.27 -18.28 6.00
C GLY A 753 42.48 -17.25 5.20
N ILE A 754 43.14 -16.54 4.27
CA ILE A 754 42.44 -15.66 3.31
C ILE A 754 41.46 -16.46 2.46
N ASP A 755 41.84 -17.66 2.00
CA ASP A 755 40.98 -18.44 1.12
C ASP A 755 39.89 -19.20 1.91
N GLN A 756 40.13 -19.46 3.20
CA GLN A 756 39.31 -20.36 4.02
C GLN A 756 38.33 -19.64 4.98
N TYR A 757 38.61 -18.39 5.37
CA TYR A 757 37.84 -17.66 6.38
C TYR A 757 37.26 -16.36 5.81
N PRO A 758 36.14 -15.86 6.36
CA PRO A 758 35.42 -14.76 5.72
C PRO A 758 36.04 -13.41 6.01
N ALA A 759 36.01 -12.54 5.00
CA ALA A 759 36.33 -11.14 5.14
C ALA A 759 35.06 -10.34 5.48
N VAL A 760 35.04 -9.74 6.66
CA VAL A 760 33.97 -8.85 7.12
C VAL A 760 34.34 -7.41 6.77
N TYR A 761 33.52 -6.75 5.95
CA TYR A 761 33.70 -5.34 5.63
C TYR A 761 33.50 -4.44 6.87
N LYS A 762 34.39 -3.47 7.07
CA LYS A 762 34.41 -2.56 8.24
C LYS A 762 34.26 -1.09 7.89
N GLY A 763 33.95 -0.76 6.64
CA GLY A 763 33.79 0.61 6.15
C GLY A 763 34.89 1.03 5.18
N THR A 764 34.65 2.15 4.49
CA THR A 764 35.59 2.77 3.53
C THR A 764 36.18 4.03 4.17
N ASP A 765 37.49 4.24 4.01
CA ASP A 765 38.14 5.52 4.32
C ASP A 765 38.79 6.12 3.07
N GLN A 766 39.42 7.29 3.21
CA GLN A 766 40.09 8.01 2.11
C GLN A 766 41.19 7.20 1.39
N TYR A 767 41.58 6.04 1.93
CA TYR A 767 42.61 5.17 1.37
C TYR A 767 42.05 3.83 0.86
N GLY A 768 40.73 3.64 0.89
CA GLY A 768 40.03 2.48 0.35
C GLY A 768 39.22 1.67 1.38
N ASP A 769 38.80 0.46 0.98
CA ASP A 769 37.88 -0.38 1.75
C ASP A 769 38.61 -1.19 2.83
N LYS A 770 38.09 -1.21 4.05
CA LYS A 770 38.62 -2.01 5.17
C LYS A 770 37.87 -3.32 5.32
N TYR A 771 38.62 -4.39 5.54
CA TYR A 771 38.09 -5.73 5.81
C TYR A 771 38.80 -6.36 7.01
N GLU A 772 38.12 -7.27 7.71
CA GLU A 772 38.70 -8.08 8.79
C GLU A 772 38.42 -9.56 8.56
N ILE A 773 39.44 -10.40 8.71
CA ILE A 773 39.31 -11.87 8.70
C ILE A 773 39.73 -12.39 10.08
N VAL A 774 38.86 -13.19 10.72
CA VAL A 774 39.18 -13.93 11.94
C VAL A 774 39.42 -15.38 11.57
N MET A 775 40.63 -15.87 11.80
CA MET A 775 41.08 -17.21 11.41
C MET A 775 41.70 -17.95 12.60
N ASP A 776 41.52 -19.27 12.65
CA ASP A 776 42.16 -20.10 13.67
C ASP A 776 43.60 -20.39 13.24
N ILE A 777 44.58 -19.99 14.05
CA ILE A 777 46.02 -20.20 13.77
C ILE A 777 46.61 -21.07 14.85
N THR A 778 47.36 -22.08 14.42
CA THR A 778 48.10 -22.99 15.29
C THR A 778 49.54 -22.52 15.41
N GLY A 779 49.96 -22.28 16.64
CA GLY A 779 51.27 -21.79 17.00
C GLY A 779 52.35 -22.86 17.02
N ASN A 780 53.62 -22.44 16.98
CA ASN A 780 54.77 -23.35 17.11
C ASN A 780 54.82 -24.04 18.49
N ASN A 781 54.07 -23.53 19.47
CA ASN A 781 53.87 -24.12 20.78
C ASN A 781 52.74 -25.18 20.82
N GLY A 782 52.14 -25.53 19.68
CA GLY A 782 51.06 -26.52 19.54
C GLY A 782 49.67 -26.03 19.96
N LYS A 783 49.52 -24.74 20.31
CA LYS A 783 48.23 -24.16 20.71
C LYS A 783 47.57 -23.45 19.54
N THR A 784 46.24 -23.55 19.44
CA THR A 784 45.45 -22.81 18.44
C THR A 784 44.76 -21.61 19.09
N ALA A 785 44.76 -20.46 18.42
CA ALA A 785 44.06 -19.27 18.86
C ALA A 785 43.46 -18.51 17.67
N LYS A 786 42.37 -17.78 17.93
CA LYS A 786 41.76 -16.89 16.94
C LYS A 786 42.66 -15.69 16.69
N VAL A 787 43.08 -15.50 15.44
CA VAL A 787 43.87 -14.36 15.00
C VAL A 787 43.01 -13.52 14.07
N LYS A 788 42.88 -12.23 14.41
CA LYS A 788 42.20 -11.25 13.58
C LYS A 788 43.21 -10.51 12.71
N THR A 789 43.01 -10.57 11.41
CA THR A 789 43.80 -9.87 10.40
C THR A 789 42.95 -8.78 9.78
N ALA A 790 43.46 -7.55 9.77
CA ALA A 790 42.81 -6.39 9.18
C ALA A 790 43.47 -6.07 7.85
N TRP A 791 42.67 -5.82 6.82
CA TRP A 791 43.07 -5.65 5.44
C TRP A 791 42.50 -4.35 4.87
N ARG A 792 43.19 -3.81 3.87
CA ARG A 792 42.75 -2.65 3.11
C ARG A 792 42.89 -2.94 1.63
N ILE A 793 41.81 -2.74 0.88
CA ILE A 793 41.81 -2.71 -0.57
C ILE A 793 41.99 -1.25 -0.97
N GLU A 794 43.12 -0.93 -1.58
CA GLU A 794 43.46 0.42 -2.02
C GLU A 794 42.74 0.75 -3.34
N ASN A 795 42.64 2.04 -3.66
CA ASN A 795 41.90 2.50 -4.84
C ASN A 795 42.51 2.00 -6.18
N ASP A 796 43.79 1.60 -6.19
CA ASP A 796 44.47 0.99 -7.34
C ASP A 796 44.24 -0.53 -7.44
N GLY A 797 43.44 -1.10 -6.54
CA GLY A 797 43.10 -2.52 -6.47
C GLY A 797 44.12 -3.40 -5.77
N LYS A 798 45.22 -2.85 -5.24
CA LYS A 798 46.18 -3.61 -4.41
C LYS A 798 45.64 -3.82 -3.00
N ILE A 799 46.04 -4.92 -2.37
CA ILE A 799 45.56 -5.29 -1.05
C ILE A 799 46.73 -5.34 -0.07
N ARG A 800 46.57 -4.66 1.07
CA ARG A 800 47.57 -4.70 2.14
C ARG A 800 46.97 -5.07 3.48
N MET A 801 47.73 -5.84 4.26
CA MET A 801 47.45 -6.08 5.67
C MET A 801 47.78 -4.82 6.48
N VAL A 802 46.79 -4.33 7.22
CA VAL A 802 46.88 -3.17 8.11
C VAL A 802 47.30 -3.59 9.52
N SER A 803 46.90 -4.75 10.00
CA SER A 803 47.30 -5.27 11.31
C SER A 803 46.97 -6.76 11.43
N ALA A 804 47.67 -7.46 12.32
CA ALA A 804 47.25 -8.76 12.83
C ALA A 804 47.33 -8.75 14.37
N TYR A 805 46.38 -9.37 15.07
CA TYR A 805 46.45 -9.56 16.53
C TYR A 805 45.64 -10.77 16.99
N VAL A 806 46.08 -11.40 18.08
CA VAL A 806 45.40 -12.52 18.73
C VAL A 806 44.16 -12.01 19.46
N ASP A 807 42.99 -12.56 19.15
CA ASP A 807 41.72 -12.22 19.80
C ASP A 807 41.65 -12.87 21.20
N LYS A 808 41.22 -12.11 22.21
CA LYS A 808 41.28 -12.52 23.63
C LYS A 808 39.96 -13.12 24.16
N THR A 809 38.98 -13.36 23.30
CA THR A 809 37.77 -14.11 23.68
C THR A 809 38.18 -15.49 24.21
N LYS A 810 37.89 -15.75 25.50
CA LYS A 810 38.34 -16.92 26.27
C LYS A 810 38.31 -18.21 25.42
N ASN A 811 39.48 -18.80 25.21
CA ASN A 811 39.60 -20.18 24.75
C ASN A 811 38.79 -21.08 25.69
N GLN A 812 37.71 -21.68 25.19
CA GLN A 812 37.18 -22.91 25.76
C GLN A 812 38.20 -24.00 25.39
N THR A 813 39.11 -24.28 26.31
CA THR A 813 39.95 -25.48 26.26
C THR A 813 39.11 -26.70 26.61
N VAL A 814 39.13 -27.67 25.67
CA VAL A 814 38.97 -29.13 25.76
C VAL A 814 37.85 -29.68 26.64
#